data_AF-A0A811LQD5-F1
#
_entry.id   AF-A0A811LQD5-F1
#
_cell.length_a   1.000
_cell.length_b   1.000
_cell.length_c   1.000
_cell.angle_alpha   90.00
_cell.angle_beta   90.00
_cell.angle_gamma   90.00
#
_symmetry.space_group_name_H-M   'P 1'
#
loop_
_entity.id
_entity.type
_entity.pdbx_description
1 polymer ?
#
loop_
_entity_poly.entity_id
_entity_poly.type
_entity_poly.pdbx_seq_one_letter_code
_entity_poly.pdbx_strand_id
1 'polypeptide(L)'
;MNESVPDDLFLEPPPADAWCFDLIMFYKTTAEDDEQARNVLLQLESYARFSFVVNGVITCLLASFGLLGNSMFVYQIHKSRYFSRRLACHLTMLCMWDMALLLCCLLTYGIISLYYGIMPFVGIIAYLLYFFQPFASFCVTGTIWQVLAITIERYTAVSKPLEQRTRNAQFSVRSICAGIALGAFLLNMVVVPFERELKDCYEFTPSGFELRTMISTLPLVNNQYYAILVHLIPDIIFRAPLPIIAIACLTIRTLQICSRRTVGSQTIHARRNIHYMLTLLNIKFIMCNTLYMVNTVLMEVMGYGGKTSSQQTEIDIEQYIRSLYLTDLSNMLLALHSATNWLIFYHWPRFMGHKKYSNIKITTLSNSSKTVAIDQEIAELLLSRFSAHKYKISTEVLTVLCRENPTIANALLGSDLNEAKNVKGKEAMEKHQLQQVRLQRHGVLLANAIEEVLFALTSKNFSVIEWKDLCRQIGYSHWEVNNYCGADQWKLVRDTLMASINNHATNQWPGANFQQISSSNIQKTMVRVFNFALREMKSGALCAVVDYTQQPRINTQPGRMGTAAACTTALASSALAFGPKRNPIPSGFKSDQKPCLKALDSIGNSSLESYALDSPIHSRTRTMLSRLSIFTRRTDTTDYCESPLEKPFVF
;
A
#
# COMPACT_ATOMS: atom_id res chain seq x y z
N MET A 1 39.27 -33.38 1.21
CA MET A 1 40.39 -34.24 0.82
C MET A 1 41.57 -33.73 1.63
N ASN A 2 42.01 -34.46 2.65
CA ASN A 2 43.18 -34.09 3.45
C ASN A 2 44.36 -34.85 2.85
N GLU A 3 45.21 -34.16 2.09
CA GLU A 3 46.52 -34.69 1.73
C GLU A 3 47.48 -34.32 2.86
N SER A 4 47.98 -35.32 3.58
CA SER A 4 49.09 -35.16 4.50
C SER A 4 50.35 -34.90 3.67
N VAL A 5 50.96 -33.72 3.82
CA VAL A 5 52.21 -33.39 3.14
C VAL A 5 53.36 -34.11 3.87
N PRO A 6 54.25 -34.86 3.19
CA PRO A 6 55.37 -35.54 3.84
C PRO A 6 56.32 -34.54 4.52
N ASP A 7 56.75 -34.84 5.75
CA ASP A 7 57.65 -34.00 6.56
C ASP A 7 58.99 -33.69 5.86
N ASP A 8 59.41 -34.53 4.91
CA ASP A 8 60.66 -34.39 4.17
C ASP A 8 60.66 -33.24 3.12
N LEU A 9 59.51 -32.59 2.88
CA LEU A 9 59.39 -31.57 1.82
C LEU A 9 59.75 -30.14 2.27
N PHE A 10 59.90 -29.87 3.57
CA PHE A 10 60.20 -28.54 4.09
C PHE A 10 61.61 -28.47 4.71
N LEU A 11 62.61 -28.14 3.89
CA LEU A 11 63.97 -27.80 4.35
C LEU A 11 64.02 -26.46 5.13
N GLU A 12 63.01 -25.61 4.97
CA GLU A 12 62.81 -24.36 5.71
C GLU A 12 61.35 -24.26 6.17
N PRO A 13 61.09 -23.77 7.40
CA PRO A 13 59.72 -23.59 7.89
C PRO A 13 58.97 -22.60 6.97
N PRO A 14 57.69 -22.85 6.66
CA PRO A 14 56.91 -21.93 5.85
C PRO A 14 56.87 -20.54 6.50
N PRO A 15 56.81 -19.45 5.70
CA PRO A 15 56.80 -18.10 6.24
C PRO A 15 55.57 -17.90 7.13
N ALA A 16 55.72 -17.09 8.19
CA ALA A 16 54.73 -16.96 9.27
C ALA A 16 53.34 -16.45 8.80
N ASP A 17 53.27 -15.83 7.63
CA ASP A 17 52.04 -15.38 6.98
C ASP A 17 51.21 -16.54 6.38
N ALA A 18 51.81 -17.72 6.22
CA ALA A 18 51.14 -18.94 5.75
C ALA A 18 50.59 -19.82 6.90
N TRP A 19 50.72 -19.40 8.16
CA TRP A 19 50.33 -20.22 9.32
C TRP A 19 48.87 -19.96 9.69
N CYS A 20 48.11 -21.02 10.01
CA CYS A 20 46.75 -20.87 10.51
C CYS A 20 46.80 -20.31 11.95
N PHE A 21 46.54 -19.02 12.13
CA PHE A 21 46.64 -18.38 13.44
C PHE A 21 45.40 -18.65 14.31
N ASP A 22 45.57 -19.41 15.39
CA ASP A 22 44.60 -19.56 16.47
C ASP A 22 45.01 -18.73 17.68
N LEU A 23 44.22 -17.69 17.97
CA LEU A 23 44.46 -16.74 19.05
C LEU A 23 44.50 -17.42 20.44
N ILE A 24 43.64 -18.40 20.68
CA ILE A 24 43.57 -19.10 21.98
C ILE A 24 44.79 -19.98 22.15
N MET A 25 45.15 -20.72 21.10
CA MET A 25 46.33 -21.58 21.12
C MET A 25 47.60 -20.76 21.36
N PHE A 26 47.73 -19.62 20.68
CA PHE A 26 48.86 -18.70 20.85
C PHE A 26 49.00 -18.20 22.30
N TYR A 27 47.92 -17.70 22.91
CA TYR A 27 48.00 -17.25 24.30
C TYR A 27 48.18 -18.39 25.29
N LYS A 28 47.68 -19.58 24.99
CA LYS A 28 47.88 -20.76 25.84
C LYS A 28 49.34 -21.21 25.88
N THR A 29 50.05 -21.15 24.74
CA THR A 29 51.48 -21.48 24.69
C THR A 29 52.34 -20.42 25.36
N THR A 30 51.96 -19.14 25.28
CA THR A 30 52.75 -18.03 25.85
C THR A 30 52.45 -17.77 27.33
N ALA A 31 51.27 -18.19 27.83
CA ALA A 31 50.84 -17.94 29.21
C ALA A 31 51.67 -18.66 30.30
N GLU A 32 52.51 -19.64 29.93
CA GLU A 32 53.43 -20.27 30.87
C GLU A 32 54.58 -19.33 31.26
N ASP A 33 54.99 -18.45 30.34
CA ASP A 33 56.14 -17.57 30.48
C ASP A 33 55.77 -16.11 30.78
N ASP A 34 54.52 -15.69 30.51
CA ASP A 34 54.07 -14.30 30.64
C ASP A 34 52.71 -14.16 31.38
N GLU A 35 52.72 -13.39 32.48
CA GLU A 35 51.52 -13.07 33.27
C GLU A 35 50.49 -12.26 32.45
N GLN A 36 50.93 -11.42 31.52
CA GLN A 36 50.04 -10.64 30.67
C GLN A 36 49.30 -11.56 29.69
N ALA A 37 50.01 -12.49 29.04
CA ALA A 37 49.41 -13.50 28.18
C ALA A 37 48.36 -14.34 28.93
N ARG A 38 48.62 -14.66 30.21
CA ARG A 38 47.67 -15.36 31.07
C ARG A 38 46.40 -14.54 31.37
N ASN A 39 46.53 -13.24 31.62
CA ASN A 39 45.38 -12.36 31.85
C ASN A 39 44.50 -12.23 30.59
N VAL A 40 45.12 -12.11 29.42
CA VAL A 40 44.41 -12.09 28.12
C VAL A 40 43.71 -13.41 27.86
N LEU A 41 44.35 -14.55 28.16
CA LEU A 41 43.74 -15.88 28.04
C LEU A 41 42.48 -16.02 28.90
N LEU A 42 42.51 -15.55 30.15
CA LEU A 42 41.33 -15.57 31.04
C LEU A 42 40.19 -14.70 30.49
N GLN A 43 40.50 -13.54 29.89
CA GLN A 43 39.50 -12.70 29.25
C GLN A 43 38.91 -13.38 28.00
N LEU A 44 39.73 -14.03 27.18
CA LEU A 44 39.28 -14.79 26.01
C LEU A 44 38.41 -15.99 26.40
N GLU A 45 38.75 -16.72 27.45
CA GLU A 45 37.90 -17.81 27.97
C GLU A 45 36.55 -17.30 28.49
N SER A 46 36.55 -16.16 29.18
CA SER A 46 35.31 -15.49 29.61
C SER A 46 34.46 -15.08 28.41
N TYR A 47 35.08 -14.52 27.38
CA TYR A 47 34.43 -14.18 26.12
C TYR A 47 33.90 -15.41 25.39
N ALA A 48 34.65 -16.52 25.37
CA ALA A 48 34.22 -17.79 24.78
C ALA A 48 32.90 -18.27 25.38
N ARG A 49 32.78 -18.23 26.71
CA ARG A 49 31.55 -18.62 27.42
C ARG A 49 30.39 -17.67 27.08
N PHE A 50 30.68 -16.37 26.99
CA PHE A 50 29.69 -15.39 26.58
C PHE A 50 29.20 -15.63 25.15
N SER A 51 30.11 -15.78 24.18
CA SER A 51 29.80 -16.08 22.79
C SER A 51 29.01 -17.39 22.67
N PHE A 52 29.41 -18.45 23.39
CA PHE A 52 28.67 -19.71 23.41
C PHE A 52 27.20 -19.51 23.83
N VAL A 53 26.95 -18.72 24.86
CA VAL A 53 25.59 -18.45 25.35
C VAL A 53 24.82 -17.55 24.38
N VAL A 54 25.41 -16.43 23.96
CA VAL A 54 24.73 -15.39 23.17
C VAL A 54 24.63 -15.76 21.69
N ASN A 55 25.77 -16.03 21.05
CA ASN A 55 25.82 -16.42 19.65
C ASN A 55 25.43 -17.88 19.45
N GLY A 56 25.78 -18.78 20.36
CA GLY A 56 25.39 -20.19 20.22
C GLY A 56 23.93 -20.40 20.60
N VAL A 57 23.64 -20.41 21.90
CA VAL A 57 22.32 -20.82 22.43
C VAL A 57 21.21 -19.83 22.07
N ILE A 58 21.35 -18.56 22.44
CA ILE A 58 20.27 -17.56 22.28
C ILE A 58 19.98 -17.32 20.80
N THR A 59 20.99 -17.13 19.97
CA THR A 59 20.79 -16.87 18.53
C THR A 59 20.18 -18.07 17.82
N CYS A 60 20.53 -19.33 18.17
CA CYS A 60 19.87 -20.50 17.60
C CYS A 60 18.38 -20.59 17.97
N LEU A 61 18.03 -20.29 19.23
CA LEU A 61 16.64 -20.24 19.68
C LEU A 61 15.86 -19.15 18.92
N LEU A 62 16.44 -17.96 18.78
CA LEU A 62 15.84 -16.84 18.04
C LEU A 62 15.70 -17.16 16.56
N ALA A 63 16.71 -17.75 15.92
CA ALA A 63 16.65 -18.14 14.51
C ALA A 63 15.56 -19.17 14.27
N SER A 64 15.48 -20.21 15.10
CA SER A 64 14.44 -21.24 14.99
C SER A 64 13.04 -20.65 15.17
N PHE A 65 12.85 -19.83 16.21
CA PHE A 65 11.58 -19.14 16.49
C PHE A 65 11.18 -18.20 15.35
N GLY A 66 12.15 -17.44 14.84
CA GLY A 66 11.94 -16.47 13.77
C GLY A 66 11.63 -17.12 12.43
N LEU A 67 12.33 -18.20 12.05
CA LEU A 67 12.08 -18.94 10.82
C LEU A 67 10.67 -19.54 10.80
N LEU A 68 10.26 -20.18 11.90
CA LEU A 68 8.90 -20.71 12.06
C LEU A 68 7.86 -19.60 12.01
N GLY A 69 8.06 -18.52 12.78
CA GLY A 69 7.13 -17.41 12.87
C GLY A 69 6.95 -16.64 11.56
N ASN A 70 8.04 -16.33 10.86
CA ASN A 70 8.00 -15.67 9.56
C ASN A 70 7.35 -16.57 8.50
N SER A 71 7.62 -17.88 8.51
CA SER A 71 6.95 -18.84 7.62
C SER A 71 5.43 -18.90 7.85
N MET A 72 5.00 -18.98 9.12
CA MET A 72 3.58 -18.94 9.48
C MET A 72 2.91 -17.63 9.06
N PHE A 73 3.62 -16.51 9.20
CA PHE A 73 3.10 -15.21 8.82
C PHE A 73 2.98 -15.04 7.30
N VAL A 74 3.97 -15.50 6.52
CA VAL A 74 3.87 -15.56 5.05
C VAL A 74 2.68 -16.41 4.63
N TYR A 75 2.49 -17.59 5.23
CA TYR A 75 1.32 -18.43 5.00
C TYR A 75 0.00 -17.70 5.31
N GLN A 76 -0.06 -16.98 6.43
CA GLN A 76 -1.22 -16.16 6.80
C GLN A 76 -1.49 -15.05 5.79
N ILE A 77 -0.46 -14.35 5.28
CA ILE A 77 -0.62 -13.30 4.26
C ILE A 77 -1.20 -13.90 2.97
N HIS A 78 -0.71 -15.05 2.52
CA HIS A 78 -1.21 -15.69 1.31
C HIS A 78 -2.66 -16.17 1.44
N LYS A 79 -3.03 -16.71 2.60
CA LYS A 79 -4.38 -17.22 2.85
C LYS A 79 -5.39 -16.11 3.16
N SER A 80 -4.95 -15.03 3.81
CA SER A 80 -5.83 -13.98 4.31
C SER A 80 -5.90 -12.78 3.37
N ARG A 81 -7.12 -12.32 3.06
CA ARG A 81 -7.34 -11.04 2.36
C ARG A 81 -7.37 -9.84 3.31
N TYR A 82 -6.73 -9.95 4.48
CA TYR A 82 -6.74 -8.90 5.51
C TYR A 82 -5.90 -7.68 5.11
N PHE A 83 -4.74 -7.92 4.48
CA PHE A 83 -3.84 -6.85 4.05
C PHE A 83 -4.13 -6.43 2.60
N SER A 84 -3.84 -5.16 2.28
CA SER A 84 -3.87 -4.72 0.88
C SER A 84 -2.78 -5.45 0.09
N ARG A 85 -3.05 -5.78 -1.17
CA ARG A 85 -2.10 -6.52 -2.03
C ARG A 85 -0.69 -5.91 -2.05
N ARG A 86 -0.61 -4.58 -2.06
CA ARG A 86 0.65 -3.80 -2.04
C ARG A 86 1.40 -3.96 -0.71
N LEU A 87 0.72 -3.75 0.41
CA LEU A 87 1.31 -3.93 1.74
C LEU A 87 1.71 -5.39 1.98
N ALA A 88 0.87 -6.34 1.57
CA ALA A 88 1.14 -7.76 1.66
C ALA A 88 2.46 -8.10 0.95
N CYS A 89 2.70 -7.57 -0.26
CA CYS A 89 3.94 -7.79 -0.99
C CYS A 89 5.17 -7.26 -0.22
N HIS A 90 5.10 -6.06 0.37
CA HIS A 90 6.21 -5.52 1.17
C HIS A 90 6.45 -6.32 2.46
N LEU A 91 5.39 -6.74 3.14
CA LEU A 91 5.49 -7.58 4.35
C LEU A 91 6.05 -8.97 4.02
N THR A 92 5.63 -9.58 2.91
CA THR A 92 6.21 -10.84 2.44
C THR A 92 7.70 -10.69 2.14
N MET A 93 8.11 -9.64 1.42
CA MET A 93 9.53 -9.38 1.16
C MET A 93 10.32 -9.16 2.46
N LEU A 94 9.76 -8.41 3.42
CA LEU A 94 10.38 -8.23 4.73
C LEU A 94 10.60 -9.57 5.45
N CYS A 95 9.61 -10.47 5.43
CA CYS A 95 9.77 -11.81 6.00
C CYS A 95 10.81 -12.65 5.27
N MET A 96 10.93 -12.52 3.95
CA MET A 96 11.98 -13.20 3.19
C MET A 96 13.37 -12.71 3.61
N TRP A 97 13.55 -11.40 3.77
CA TRP A 97 14.80 -10.82 4.27
C TRP A 97 15.13 -11.30 5.69
N ASP A 98 14.13 -11.29 6.58
CA ASP A 98 14.30 -11.74 7.97
C ASP A 98 14.65 -13.24 8.03
N MET A 99 13.99 -14.10 7.25
CA MET A 99 14.33 -15.54 7.19
C MET A 99 15.73 -15.78 6.63
N ALA A 100 16.10 -15.07 5.57
CA ALA A 100 17.41 -15.16 4.96
C ALA A 100 18.52 -14.72 5.94
N LEU A 101 18.32 -13.61 6.65
CA LEU A 101 19.24 -13.13 7.68
C LEU A 101 19.37 -14.13 8.83
N LEU A 102 18.26 -14.64 9.36
CA LEU A 102 18.28 -15.62 10.46
C LEU A 102 18.97 -16.92 10.06
N LEU A 103 18.79 -17.37 8.82
CA LEU A 103 19.52 -18.53 8.29
C LEU A 103 21.02 -18.25 8.25
N CYS A 104 21.43 -17.06 7.83
CA CYS A 104 22.85 -16.68 7.84
C CYS A 104 23.39 -16.63 9.26
N CYS A 105 22.69 -15.98 10.19
CA CYS A 105 23.11 -15.93 11.59
C CYS A 105 23.24 -17.33 12.20
N LEU A 106 22.33 -18.25 11.87
CA LEU A 106 22.38 -19.64 12.31
C LEU A 106 23.63 -20.35 11.77
N LEU A 107 23.95 -20.16 10.49
CA LEU A 107 25.08 -20.80 9.82
C LEU A 107 26.44 -20.19 10.23
N THR A 108 26.53 -18.88 10.41
CA THR A 108 27.80 -18.18 10.68
C THR A 108 28.14 -18.08 12.16
N TYR A 109 27.16 -17.89 13.04
CA TYR A 109 27.40 -17.67 14.47
C TYR A 109 26.74 -18.75 15.33
N GLY A 110 25.51 -19.14 15.01
CA GLY A 110 24.70 -20.07 15.79
C GLY A 110 25.35 -21.43 15.99
N ILE A 111 25.39 -22.22 14.92
CA ILE A 111 25.90 -23.60 14.94
C ILE A 111 27.40 -23.61 15.27
N ILE A 112 28.14 -22.64 14.74
CA ILE A 112 29.59 -22.56 14.91
C ILE A 112 29.96 -22.28 16.37
N SER A 113 29.32 -21.30 17.02
CA SER A 113 29.56 -20.98 18.43
C SER A 113 29.11 -22.12 19.36
N LEU A 114 28.05 -22.84 19.01
CA LEU A 114 27.63 -24.05 19.74
C LEU A 114 28.68 -25.17 19.70
N TYR A 115 29.38 -25.33 18.57
CA TYR A 115 30.36 -26.40 18.40
C TYR A 115 31.75 -26.02 18.94
N TYR A 116 32.23 -24.81 18.64
CA TYR A 116 33.61 -24.38 18.94
C TYR A 116 33.74 -23.42 20.14
N GLY A 117 32.65 -22.82 20.62
CA GLY A 117 32.65 -21.78 21.66
C GLY A 117 33.14 -20.41 21.18
N ILE A 118 34.27 -20.39 20.46
CA ILE A 118 34.79 -19.23 19.73
C ILE A 118 34.79 -19.55 18.24
N MET A 119 34.53 -18.55 17.40
CA MET A 119 34.52 -18.70 15.94
C MET A 119 35.92 -19.01 15.42
N PRO A 120 36.18 -20.21 14.84
CA PRO A 120 37.43 -20.46 14.14
C PRO A 120 37.39 -19.81 12.75
N PHE A 121 38.53 -19.31 12.27
CA PHE A 121 38.66 -18.71 10.93
C PHE A 121 39.26 -19.69 9.90
N VAL A 122 39.26 -20.99 10.20
CA VAL A 122 40.01 -22.02 9.48
C VAL A 122 39.08 -23.16 9.03
N GLY A 123 39.42 -23.81 7.90
CA GLY A 123 38.75 -24.99 7.37
C GLY A 123 37.40 -24.68 6.71
N ILE A 124 36.43 -25.59 6.85
CA ILE A 124 35.08 -25.44 6.25
C ILE A 124 34.35 -24.17 6.72
N ILE A 125 34.67 -23.73 7.94
CA ILE A 125 34.08 -22.53 8.55
C ILE A 125 34.52 -21.27 7.80
N ALA A 126 35.75 -21.23 7.30
CA ALA A 126 36.24 -20.13 6.47
C ALA A 126 35.37 -19.94 5.22
N TYR A 127 34.98 -21.03 4.55
CA TYR A 127 34.06 -20.95 3.40
C TYR A 127 32.68 -20.43 3.79
N LEU A 128 32.12 -20.90 4.92
CA LEU A 128 30.82 -20.41 5.40
C LEU A 128 30.86 -18.92 5.70
N LEU A 129 31.89 -18.44 6.41
CA LEU A 129 32.04 -17.03 6.72
C LEU A 129 32.28 -16.18 5.46
N TYR A 130 33.06 -16.69 4.50
CA TYR A 130 33.34 -16.00 3.24
C TYR A 130 32.06 -15.66 2.47
N PHE A 131 31.11 -16.60 2.37
CA PHE A 131 29.86 -16.40 1.62
C PHE A 131 28.72 -15.82 2.45
N PHE A 132 28.49 -16.35 3.66
CA PHE A 132 27.28 -16.00 4.43
C PHE A 132 27.42 -14.71 5.23
N GLN A 133 28.64 -14.27 5.58
CA GLN A 133 28.83 -12.98 6.24
C GLN A 133 28.40 -11.80 5.34
N PRO A 134 28.88 -11.66 4.09
CA PRO A 134 28.38 -10.61 3.20
C PRO A 134 26.91 -10.80 2.84
N PHE A 135 26.40 -12.04 2.84
CA PHE A 135 24.98 -12.30 2.62
C PHE A 135 24.10 -11.83 3.78
N ALA A 136 24.57 -11.97 5.02
CA ALA A 136 23.90 -11.38 6.18
C ALA A 136 23.86 -9.86 6.05
N SER A 137 24.98 -9.24 5.69
CA SER A 137 25.08 -7.81 5.40
C SER A 137 24.11 -7.35 4.30
N PHE A 138 24.03 -8.10 3.20
CA PHE A 138 23.04 -7.91 2.13
C PHE A 138 21.59 -7.95 2.65
N CYS A 139 21.24 -8.94 3.46
CA CYS A 139 19.91 -9.07 4.05
C CYS A 139 19.58 -7.91 5.00
N VAL A 140 20.55 -7.46 5.82
CA VAL A 140 20.38 -6.31 6.71
C VAL A 140 20.07 -5.06 5.89
N THR A 141 20.86 -4.75 4.85
CA THR A 141 20.60 -3.61 3.96
C THR A 141 19.22 -3.74 3.29
N GLY A 142 18.86 -4.93 2.83
CA GLY A 142 17.54 -5.23 2.28
C GLY A 142 16.40 -4.90 3.25
N THR A 143 16.51 -5.35 4.51
CA THR A 143 15.53 -5.07 5.57
C THR A 143 15.40 -3.57 5.87
N ILE A 144 16.52 -2.85 6.02
CA ILE A 144 16.53 -1.40 6.30
C ILE A 144 15.77 -0.63 5.22
N TRP A 145 16.12 -0.85 3.95
CA TRP A 145 15.47 -0.18 2.83
C TRP A 145 14.03 -0.63 2.63
N GLN A 146 13.71 -1.89 2.93
CA GLN A 146 12.34 -2.40 2.88
C GLN A 146 11.45 -1.72 3.94
N VAL A 147 11.95 -1.51 5.16
CA VAL A 147 11.26 -0.77 6.23
C VAL A 147 11.12 0.71 5.87
N LEU A 148 12.15 1.33 5.30
CA LEU A 148 12.07 2.71 4.80
C LEU A 148 11.01 2.85 3.70
N ALA A 149 10.98 1.94 2.73
CA ALA A 149 9.98 1.93 1.67
C ALA A 149 8.55 1.82 2.24
N ILE A 150 8.32 0.88 3.17
CA ILE A 150 7.04 0.75 3.88
C ILE A 150 6.69 2.07 4.57
N THR A 151 7.64 2.70 5.25
CA THR A 151 7.44 3.96 5.97
C THR A 151 7.07 5.12 5.04
N ILE A 152 7.76 5.25 3.90
CA ILE A 152 7.46 6.26 2.87
C ILE A 152 6.05 6.04 2.30
N GLU A 153 5.68 4.79 2.00
CA GLU A 153 4.33 4.47 1.52
C GLU A 153 3.24 4.82 2.53
N ARG A 154 3.53 4.63 3.83
CA ARG A 154 2.59 5.05 4.89
C ARG A 154 2.51 6.54 5.06
N TYR A 155 3.65 7.21 5.06
CA TYR A 155 3.69 8.66 5.13
C TYR A 155 2.91 9.29 3.97
N THR A 156 3.10 8.81 2.74
CA THR A 156 2.37 9.29 1.56
C THR A 156 0.88 8.97 1.64
N ALA A 157 0.50 7.78 2.11
CA ALA A 157 -0.90 7.42 2.32
C ALA A 157 -1.63 8.33 3.31
N VAL A 158 -0.93 8.70 4.39
CA VAL A 158 -1.48 9.56 5.43
C VAL A 158 -1.45 11.01 4.99
N SER A 159 -0.33 11.53 4.50
CA SER A 159 -0.19 12.94 4.13
C SER A 159 -1.07 13.30 2.91
N LYS A 160 -1.04 12.49 1.85
CA LYS A 160 -1.63 12.79 0.54
C LYS A 160 -2.40 11.59 -0.07
N PRO A 161 -3.61 11.27 0.45
CA PRO A 161 -4.35 10.08 0.04
C PRO A 161 -4.80 10.08 -1.43
N LEU A 162 -4.99 11.25 -2.05
CA LEU A 162 -5.38 11.37 -3.46
C LEU A 162 -4.18 11.15 -4.40
N GLU A 163 -3.04 11.78 -4.10
CA GLU A 163 -1.79 11.60 -4.86
C GLU A 163 -1.28 10.15 -4.76
N GLN A 164 -1.55 9.47 -3.65
CA GLN A 164 -1.20 8.04 -3.55
C GLN A 164 -1.97 7.20 -4.58
N ARG A 165 -3.24 7.53 -4.89
CA ARG A 165 -4.01 6.76 -5.89
C ARG A 165 -3.42 6.89 -7.28
N THR A 166 -2.96 8.07 -7.66
CA THR A 166 -2.34 8.31 -8.97
C THR A 166 -0.95 7.68 -9.04
N ARG A 167 -0.12 7.86 -7.99
CA ARG A 167 1.23 7.26 -7.93
C ARG A 167 1.20 5.73 -7.90
N ASN A 168 0.15 5.14 -7.30
CA ASN A 168 -0.06 3.70 -7.32
C ASN A 168 -0.19 3.12 -8.74
N ALA A 169 -0.66 3.91 -9.70
CA ALA A 169 -0.76 3.48 -11.10
C ALA A 169 0.59 3.51 -11.83
N GLN A 170 1.53 4.36 -11.39
CA GLN A 170 2.80 4.60 -12.08
C GLN A 170 3.91 3.64 -11.64
N PHE A 171 4.08 3.41 -10.33
CA PHE A 171 5.20 2.61 -9.82
C PHE A 171 4.74 1.26 -9.29
N SER A 172 5.15 0.20 -9.99
CA SER A 172 4.96 -1.18 -9.55
C SER A 172 5.81 -1.47 -8.31
N VAL A 173 5.17 -2.03 -7.29
CA VAL A 173 5.81 -2.49 -6.04
C VAL A 173 6.98 -3.44 -6.34
N ARG A 174 6.84 -4.28 -7.37
CA ARG A 174 7.89 -5.22 -7.79
C ARG A 174 9.16 -4.50 -8.23
N SER A 175 9.03 -3.37 -8.92
CA SER A 175 10.17 -2.57 -9.35
C SER A 175 10.90 -1.96 -8.15
N ILE A 176 10.18 -1.54 -7.11
CA ILE A 176 10.79 -1.00 -5.89
C ILE A 176 11.55 -2.12 -5.16
N CYS A 177 10.92 -3.28 -4.93
CA CYS A 177 11.59 -4.40 -4.27
C CYS A 177 12.80 -4.92 -5.06
N ALA A 178 12.71 -4.99 -6.39
CA ALA A 178 13.82 -5.35 -7.26
C ALA A 178 14.97 -4.33 -7.18
N GLY A 179 14.66 -3.03 -7.16
CA GLY A 179 15.65 -1.98 -6.97
C GLY A 179 16.36 -2.07 -5.61
N ILE A 180 15.62 -2.39 -4.54
CA ILE A 180 16.20 -2.61 -3.21
C ILE A 180 17.14 -3.82 -3.23
N ALA A 181 16.70 -4.95 -3.80
CA ALA A 181 17.52 -6.16 -3.89
C ALA A 181 18.80 -5.92 -4.72
N LEU A 182 18.68 -5.26 -5.87
CA LEU A 182 19.83 -4.94 -6.72
C LEU A 182 20.80 -3.99 -6.01
N GLY A 183 20.30 -2.91 -5.41
CA GLY A 183 21.13 -1.96 -4.68
C GLY A 183 21.84 -2.60 -3.49
N ALA A 184 21.14 -3.42 -2.70
CA ALA A 184 21.75 -4.14 -1.59
C ALA A 184 22.81 -5.15 -2.06
N PHE A 185 22.58 -5.82 -3.20
CA PHE A 185 23.54 -6.76 -3.78
C PHE A 185 24.82 -6.04 -4.23
N LEU A 186 24.68 -4.94 -4.99
CA LEU A 186 25.81 -4.15 -5.46
C LEU A 186 26.67 -3.61 -4.31
N LEU A 187 26.04 -3.18 -3.22
CA LEU A 187 26.76 -2.63 -2.07
C LEU A 187 27.50 -3.68 -1.25
N ASN A 188 26.98 -4.90 -1.14
CA ASN A 188 27.50 -5.89 -0.19
C ASN A 188 28.23 -7.07 -0.82
N MET A 189 27.81 -7.52 -2.02
CA MET A 189 28.36 -8.73 -2.65
C MET A 189 29.50 -8.42 -3.62
N VAL A 190 29.38 -7.33 -4.37
CA VAL A 190 30.36 -6.98 -5.41
C VAL A 190 31.71 -6.62 -4.80
N VAL A 191 31.72 -6.12 -3.57
CA VAL A 191 32.92 -5.64 -2.87
C VAL A 191 33.78 -6.79 -2.31
N VAL A 192 33.15 -7.89 -1.88
CA VAL A 192 33.81 -9.04 -1.21
C VAL A 192 35.03 -9.60 -1.95
N PRO A 193 34.97 -9.91 -3.26
CA PRO A 193 36.12 -10.51 -3.95
C PRO A 193 37.35 -9.60 -4.02
N PHE A 194 37.18 -8.29 -3.80
CA PHE A 194 38.29 -7.33 -3.78
C PHE A 194 38.95 -7.19 -2.40
N GLU A 195 38.28 -7.65 -1.34
CA GLU A 195 38.72 -7.47 0.06
C GLU A 195 39.17 -8.76 0.72
N ARG A 196 38.58 -9.87 0.30
CA ARG A 196 38.76 -11.17 0.94
C ARG A 196 39.18 -12.19 -0.09
N GLU A 197 40.19 -12.95 0.26
CA GLU A 197 40.63 -14.13 -0.47
C GLU A 197 40.69 -15.33 0.47
N LEU A 198 40.40 -16.50 -0.06
CA LEU A 198 40.61 -17.77 0.62
C LEU A 198 42.03 -18.22 0.29
N LYS A 199 42.88 -18.35 1.31
CA LYS A 199 44.24 -18.83 1.18
C LYS A 199 44.41 -20.12 1.96
N ASP A 200 45.26 -20.99 1.45
CA ASP A 200 45.69 -22.16 2.20
C ASP A 200 46.67 -21.72 3.30
N CYS A 201 46.56 -22.35 4.46
CA CYS A 201 47.38 -22.15 5.64
C CYS A 201 47.76 -23.50 6.26
N TYR A 202 48.87 -23.52 6.99
CA TYR A 202 49.38 -24.71 7.66
C TYR A 202 48.99 -24.69 9.14
N GLU A 203 48.33 -25.75 9.60
CA GLU A 203 48.01 -25.99 11.01
C GLU A 203 48.95 -27.05 11.58
N PHE A 204 49.53 -26.77 12.76
CA PHE A 204 50.38 -27.71 13.48
C PHE A 204 49.52 -28.76 14.17
N THR A 205 49.66 -30.02 13.76
CA THR A 205 49.08 -31.16 14.45
C THR A 205 50.18 -32.01 15.10
N PRO A 206 49.86 -32.83 16.13
CA PRO A 206 50.84 -33.73 16.74
C PRO A 206 51.48 -34.73 15.76
N SER A 207 50.83 -34.95 14.61
CA SER A 207 51.24 -35.87 13.55
C SER A 207 51.90 -35.20 12.33
N GLY A 208 52.18 -33.89 12.40
CA GLY A 208 52.77 -33.12 11.30
C GLY A 208 51.93 -31.90 10.89
N PHE A 209 52.07 -31.47 9.64
CA PHE A 209 51.35 -30.32 9.09
C PHE A 209 50.06 -30.72 8.38
N GLU A 210 48.94 -30.11 8.75
CA GLU A 210 47.69 -30.19 7.97
C GLU A 210 47.48 -28.91 7.17
N LEU A 211 47.22 -29.06 5.86
CA LEU A 211 46.81 -27.95 5.00
C LEU A 211 45.33 -27.64 5.26
N ARG A 212 45.03 -26.40 5.63
CA ARG A 212 43.67 -25.89 5.81
C ARG A 212 43.47 -24.60 5.06
N THR A 213 42.23 -24.13 4.93
CA THR A 213 41.93 -22.85 4.29
C THR A 213 41.59 -21.80 5.35
N MET A 214 42.12 -20.59 5.23
CA MET A 214 41.74 -19.44 6.05
C MET A 214 41.27 -18.26 5.19
N ILE A 215 40.50 -17.35 5.79
CA ILE A 215 40.16 -16.08 5.16
C ILE A 215 41.32 -15.11 5.39
N SER A 216 41.93 -14.61 4.32
CA SER A 216 42.93 -13.56 4.36
C SER A 216 42.33 -12.25 3.82
N THR A 217 42.62 -11.14 4.49
CA THR A 217 42.24 -9.80 4.03
C THR A 217 43.33 -9.23 3.13
N LEU A 218 42.95 -8.72 1.95
CA LEU A 218 43.92 -8.11 1.05
C LEU A 218 44.49 -6.82 1.65
N PRO A 219 45.76 -6.47 1.34
CA PRO A 219 46.40 -5.25 1.85
C PRO A 219 45.70 -3.96 1.43
N LEU A 220 44.85 -4.00 0.40
CA LEU A 220 44.01 -2.88 -0.02
C LEU A 220 43.08 -2.39 1.11
N VAL A 221 42.60 -3.31 1.96
CA VAL A 221 41.71 -2.99 3.10
C VAL A 221 42.42 -2.13 4.15
N ASN A 222 43.75 -2.24 4.27
CA ASN A 222 44.54 -1.43 5.20
C ASN A 222 44.72 0.02 4.73
N ASN A 223 44.34 0.35 3.48
CA ASN A 223 44.39 1.72 3.01
C ASN A 223 43.23 2.53 3.62
N GLN A 224 43.56 3.52 4.45
CA GLN A 224 42.57 4.37 5.12
C GLN A 224 41.59 5.05 4.15
N TYR A 225 42.05 5.44 2.96
CA TYR A 225 41.16 6.05 1.95
C TYR A 225 40.15 5.06 1.38
N TYR A 226 40.57 3.81 1.20
CA TYR A 226 39.68 2.74 0.76
C TYR A 226 38.60 2.48 1.81
N ALA A 227 38.99 2.34 3.09
CA ALA A 227 38.06 2.14 4.20
C ALA A 227 37.02 3.28 4.29
N ILE A 228 37.46 4.54 4.17
CA ILE A 228 36.54 5.69 4.21
C ILE A 228 35.58 5.70 3.01
N LEU A 229 36.09 5.51 1.80
CA LEU A 229 35.29 5.67 0.58
C LEU A 229 34.37 4.48 0.30
N VAL A 230 34.81 3.26 0.61
CA VAL A 230 34.11 2.02 0.26
C VAL A 230 33.27 1.47 1.42
N HIS A 231 33.72 1.63 2.67
CA HIS A 231 32.95 1.17 3.84
C HIS A 231 32.20 2.31 4.50
N LEU A 232 32.90 3.35 4.97
CA LEU A 232 32.29 4.34 5.85
C LEU A 232 31.19 5.16 5.16
N ILE A 233 31.48 5.74 3.99
CA ILE A 233 30.49 6.58 3.28
C ILE A 233 29.25 5.75 2.87
N PRO A 234 29.40 4.59 2.21
CA PRO A 234 28.24 3.77 1.87
C PRO A 234 27.47 3.28 3.09
N ASP A 235 28.13 2.89 4.18
CA ASP A 235 27.43 2.51 5.40
C ASP A 235 26.65 3.68 6.00
N ILE A 236 27.22 4.88 6.06
CA ILE A 236 26.51 6.09 6.54
C ILE A 236 25.24 6.36 5.73
N ILE A 237 25.34 6.28 4.40
CA ILE A 237 24.26 6.65 3.47
C ILE A 237 23.21 5.54 3.36
N PHE A 238 23.64 4.29 3.19
CA PHE A 238 22.77 3.18 2.80
C PHE A 238 22.41 2.24 3.96
N ARG A 239 23.15 2.26 5.07
CA ARG A 239 22.91 1.36 6.21
C ARG A 239 22.49 2.14 7.45
N ALA A 240 23.39 2.91 8.06
CA ALA A 240 23.13 3.75 9.21
C ALA A 240 24.21 4.83 9.35
N PRO A 241 23.88 6.09 9.71
CA PRO A 241 22.66 6.51 10.39
C PRO A 241 21.52 7.03 9.48
N LEU A 242 21.80 7.37 8.22
CA LEU A 242 20.87 8.15 7.40
C LEU A 242 19.48 7.50 7.23
N PRO A 243 19.36 6.20 6.87
CA PRO A 243 18.05 5.56 6.71
C PRO A 243 17.27 5.50 8.03
N ILE A 244 17.96 5.29 9.16
CA ILE A 244 17.33 5.21 10.49
C ILE A 244 16.74 6.56 10.87
N ILE A 245 17.50 7.65 10.69
CA ILE A 245 17.02 9.02 10.92
C ILE A 245 15.83 9.32 10.01
N ALA A 246 15.90 8.96 8.73
CA ALA A 246 14.79 9.15 7.79
C ALA A 246 13.52 8.40 8.24
N ILE A 247 13.64 7.13 8.66
CA ILE A 247 12.52 6.34 9.21
C ILE A 247 11.93 7.03 10.45
N ALA A 248 12.78 7.48 11.38
CA ALA A 248 12.33 8.16 12.60
C ALA A 248 11.57 9.45 12.27
N CYS A 249 12.14 10.33 11.45
CA CYS A 249 11.52 11.58 11.03
C CYS A 249 10.18 11.36 10.32
N LEU A 250 10.11 10.41 9.38
CA LEU A 250 8.88 10.09 8.67
C LEU A 250 7.82 9.49 9.60
N THR A 251 8.22 8.67 10.57
CA THR A 251 7.31 8.08 11.56
C THR A 251 6.71 9.17 12.45
N ILE A 252 7.53 10.08 12.98
CA ILE A 252 7.07 11.21 13.80
C ILE A 252 6.10 12.09 13.00
N ARG A 253 6.45 12.47 11.75
CA ARG A 253 5.56 13.27 10.89
C ARG A 253 4.24 12.54 10.61
N THR A 254 4.29 11.23 10.38
CA THR A 254 3.08 10.42 10.16
C THR A 254 2.18 10.44 11.40
N LEU A 255 2.74 10.27 12.60
CA LEU A 255 2.00 10.33 13.85
C LEU A 255 1.38 11.71 14.10
N GLN A 256 2.12 12.79 13.85
CA GLN A 256 1.61 14.16 13.99
C GLN A 256 0.40 14.43 13.08
N ILE A 257 0.47 13.99 11.82
CA ILE A 257 -0.65 14.15 10.86
C ILE A 257 -1.85 13.31 11.30
N CYS A 258 -1.62 12.08 11.76
CA CYS A 258 -2.68 11.22 12.30
C CYS A 258 -3.36 11.88 13.51
N SER A 259 -2.59 12.41 14.45
CA SER A 259 -3.10 13.09 15.65
C SER A 259 -3.98 14.30 15.30
N ARG A 260 -3.55 15.14 14.34
CA ARG A 260 -4.29 16.33 13.92
C ARG A 260 -5.62 16.02 13.23
N ARG A 261 -5.79 14.83 12.65
CA ARG A 261 -7.01 14.43 11.91
C ARG A 261 -8.04 13.69 12.76
N THR A 262 -7.84 13.60 14.08
CA THR A 262 -8.68 12.79 15.00
C THR A 262 -10.01 13.45 15.39
N VAL A 263 -10.59 14.31 14.55
CA VAL A 263 -11.88 14.99 14.79
C VAL A 263 -12.93 14.42 13.82
N GLY A 264 -13.63 13.35 14.24
CA GLY A 264 -14.72 12.74 13.47
C GLY A 264 -14.86 11.23 13.67
N SER A 265 -15.86 10.83 14.46
CA SER A 265 -16.00 9.54 15.15
C SER A 265 -16.44 8.33 14.28
N GLN A 266 -16.04 7.13 14.73
CA GLN A 266 -16.62 5.78 14.55
C GLN A 266 -16.18 4.82 13.41
N THR A 267 -15.77 5.25 12.22
CA THR A 267 -15.38 4.27 11.15
C THR A 267 -13.89 3.92 11.10
N ILE A 268 -13.07 4.46 12.01
CA ILE A 268 -11.59 4.42 11.94
C ILE A 268 -10.99 3.22 12.70
N HIS A 269 -11.72 2.58 13.62
CA HIS A 269 -11.13 1.59 14.55
C HIS A 269 -10.44 0.39 13.86
N ALA A 270 -10.99 -0.16 12.76
CA ALA A 270 -10.36 -1.28 12.06
C ALA A 270 -9.07 -0.88 11.30
N ARG A 271 -9.04 0.32 10.71
CA ARG A 271 -7.82 0.84 10.05
C ARG A 271 -6.75 1.26 11.04
N ARG A 272 -7.15 1.67 12.25
CA ARG A 272 -6.28 2.16 13.31
C ARG A 272 -5.28 1.09 13.79
N ASN A 273 -5.67 -0.18 13.80
CA ASN A 273 -4.78 -1.27 14.20
C ASN A 273 -3.57 -1.40 13.26
N ILE A 274 -3.79 -1.34 11.95
CA ILE A 274 -2.70 -1.47 10.96
C ILE A 274 -1.70 -0.30 11.10
N HIS A 275 -2.19 0.94 11.26
CA HIS A 275 -1.29 2.10 11.44
C HIS A 275 -0.45 2.00 12.72
N TYR A 276 -1.04 1.50 13.80
CA TYR A 276 -0.34 1.28 15.07
C TYR A 276 0.73 0.18 14.94
N MET A 277 0.39 -0.94 14.31
CA MET A 277 1.32 -2.05 14.07
C MET A 277 2.57 -1.61 13.28
N LEU A 278 2.39 -0.79 12.24
CA LEU A 278 3.53 -0.28 11.47
C LEU A 278 4.37 0.75 12.22
N THR A 279 3.74 1.55 13.10
CA THR A 279 4.49 2.46 13.97
C THR A 279 5.34 1.67 14.97
N LEU A 280 4.78 0.60 15.55
CA LEU A 280 5.52 -0.31 16.42
C LEU A 280 6.69 -0.99 15.70
N LEU A 281 6.49 -1.40 14.44
CA LEU A 281 7.58 -1.94 13.61
C LEU A 281 8.74 -0.95 13.51
N ASN A 282 8.46 0.33 13.20
CA ASN A 282 9.49 1.35 13.05
C ASN A 282 10.21 1.68 14.38
N ILE A 283 9.45 1.78 15.48
CA ILE A 283 10.02 2.03 16.80
C ILE A 283 10.95 0.88 17.22
N LYS A 284 10.49 -0.37 17.05
CA LYS A 284 11.30 -1.56 17.30
C LYS A 284 12.54 -1.59 16.41
N PHE A 285 12.38 -1.30 15.12
CA PHE A 285 13.49 -1.23 14.17
C PHE A 285 14.56 -0.25 14.62
N ILE A 286 14.18 0.96 15.05
CA ILE A 286 15.12 1.96 15.58
C ILE A 286 15.83 1.41 16.82
N MET A 287 15.11 0.85 17.79
CA MET A 287 15.72 0.32 19.02
C MET A 287 16.74 -0.78 18.73
N CYS A 288 16.41 -1.75 17.87
CA CYS A 288 17.30 -2.88 17.58
C CYS A 288 18.50 -2.50 16.70
N ASN A 289 18.32 -1.56 15.76
CA ASN A 289 19.39 -1.17 14.83
C ASN A 289 20.28 -0.04 15.39
N THR A 290 19.87 0.65 16.46
CA THR A 290 20.71 1.71 17.06
C THR A 290 22.01 1.15 17.62
N LEU A 291 21.98 -0.01 18.29
CA LEU A 291 23.21 -0.59 18.83
C LEU A 291 24.17 -1.01 17.71
N TYR A 292 23.63 -1.61 16.65
CA TYR A 292 24.41 -1.96 15.46
C TYR A 292 25.04 -0.72 14.83
N MET A 293 24.28 0.37 14.67
CA MET A 293 24.81 1.66 14.18
C MET A 293 25.94 2.19 15.07
N VAL A 294 25.75 2.18 16.39
CA VAL A 294 26.79 2.64 17.33
C VAL A 294 28.03 1.76 17.20
N ASN A 295 27.86 0.44 17.12
CA ASN A 295 28.98 -0.49 16.93
C ASN A 295 29.75 -0.20 15.63
N THR A 296 29.06 -0.06 14.49
CA THR A 296 29.69 0.28 13.21
C THR A 296 30.45 1.61 13.28
N VAL A 297 29.86 2.65 13.88
CA VAL A 297 30.55 3.95 14.02
C VAL A 297 31.78 3.84 14.92
N LEU A 298 31.68 3.11 16.03
CA LEU A 298 32.82 2.90 16.93
C LEU A 298 33.97 2.16 16.22
N MET A 299 33.66 1.06 15.52
CA MET A 299 34.67 0.26 14.82
C MET A 299 35.27 1.02 13.63
N GLU A 300 34.45 1.60 12.76
CA GLU A 300 34.90 2.16 11.47
C GLU A 300 35.39 3.61 11.58
N VAL A 301 34.70 4.46 12.36
CA VAL A 301 35.04 5.90 12.45
C VAL A 301 36.08 6.15 13.53
N MET A 302 35.90 5.53 14.69
CA MET A 302 36.79 5.76 15.83
C MET A 302 37.99 4.82 15.83
N GLY A 303 38.04 3.84 14.90
CA GLY A 303 39.08 2.83 14.85
C GLY A 303 39.14 1.97 16.11
N TYR A 304 38.02 1.89 16.86
CA TYR A 304 37.97 1.18 18.12
C TYR A 304 38.19 -0.31 17.86
N GLY A 305 39.27 -0.89 18.41
CA GLY A 305 39.68 -2.28 18.12
C GLY A 305 40.50 -2.47 16.84
N GLY A 306 40.90 -1.40 16.14
CA GLY A 306 41.81 -1.44 14.98
C GLY A 306 43.30 -1.48 15.37
N LYS A 307 44.13 -2.16 14.57
CA LYS A 307 45.57 -2.37 14.82
C LYS A 307 46.48 -1.15 14.49
N THR A 308 45.98 0.08 14.56
CA THR A 308 46.63 1.24 13.91
C THR A 308 47.58 2.07 14.78
N SER A 309 48.16 1.54 15.87
CA SER A 309 49.27 2.26 16.53
C SER A 309 50.32 1.33 17.15
N SER A 310 51.51 1.36 16.55
CA SER A 310 52.69 0.55 16.85
C SER A 310 53.39 0.87 18.18
N GLN A 311 52.73 1.48 19.17
CA GLN A 311 53.39 1.91 20.41
C GLN A 311 52.63 1.67 21.74
N GLN A 312 51.45 1.04 21.76
CA GLN A 312 50.72 0.83 23.03
C GLN A 312 50.00 -0.54 23.12
N THR A 313 50.77 -1.62 23.20
CA THR A 313 50.31 -3.02 23.08
C THR A 313 49.27 -3.50 24.11
N GLU A 314 49.19 -2.91 25.32
CA GLU A 314 48.33 -3.42 26.40
C GLU A 314 46.90 -2.86 26.35
N ILE A 315 46.73 -1.58 26.01
CA ILE A 315 45.41 -0.91 25.95
C ILE A 315 44.60 -1.42 24.73
N ASP A 316 45.29 -1.86 23.68
CA ASP A 316 44.67 -2.24 22.40
C ASP A 316 43.97 -3.62 22.48
N ILE A 317 44.49 -4.57 23.25
CA ILE A 317 43.92 -5.93 23.35
C ILE A 317 42.60 -5.93 24.14
N GLU A 318 42.55 -5.21 25.28
CA GLU A 318 41.32 -5.13 26.07
C GLU A 318 40.20 -4.42 25.28
N GLN A 319 40.54 -3.38 24.53
CA GLN A 319 39.61 -2.70 23.63
C GLN A 319 39.09 -3.65 22.54
N TYR A 320 39.98 -4.44 21.94
CA TYR A 320 39.60 -5.46 20.95
C TYR A 320 38.62 -6.48 21.55
N ILE A 321 38.90 -7.04 22.72
CA ILE A 321 37.99 -8.01 23.37
C ILE A 321 36.63 -7.36 23.68
N ARG A 322 36.61 -6.14 24.23
CA ARG A 322 35.36 -5.39 24.47
C ARG A 322 34.57 -5.15 23.19
N SER A 323 35.24 -4.91 22.07
CA SER A 323 34.60 -4.75 20.76
C SER A 323 33.91 -6.03 20.27
N LEU A 324 34.45 -7.21 20.61
CA LEU A 324 33.82 -8.51 20.29
C LEU A 324 32.50 -8.69 21.05
N TYR A 325 32.47 -8.39 22.35
CA TYR A 325 31.23 -8.41 23.14
C TYR A 325 30.15 -7.50 22.54
N LEU A 326 30.53 -6.28 22.14
CA LEU A 326 29.61 -5.32 21.55
C LEU A 326 29.08 -5.79 20.18
N THR A 327 29.97 -6.38 19.38
CA THR A 327 29.63 -6.93 18.06
C THR A 327 28.65 -8.09 18.17
N ASP A 328 28.90 -9.05 19.06
CA ASP A 328 28.01 -10.17 19.31
C ASP A 328 26.65 -9.75 19.84
N LEU A 329 26.62 -8.78 20.77
CA LEU A 329 25.38 -8.23 21.29
C LEU A 329 24.59 -7.51 20.18
N SER A 330 25.27 -6.77 19.31
CA SER A 330 24.64 -6.09 18.17
C SER A 330 24.06 -7.09 17.16
N ASN A 331 24.79 -8.17 16.87
CA ASN A 331 24.34 -9.24 15.98
C ASN A 331 23.14 -10.00 16.58
N MET A 332 23.16 -10.28 17.88
CA MET A 332 22.03 -10.87 18.60
C MET A 332 20.79 -9.96 18.53
N LEU A 333 20.93 -8.65 18.67
CA LEU A 333 19.80 -7.72 18.54
C LEU A 333 19.23 -7.66 17.13
N LEU A 334 20.06 -7.80 16.08
CA LEU A 334 19.60 -7.93 14.70
C LEU A 334 18.84 -9.24 14.48
N ALA A 335 19.32 -10.35 15.04
CA ALA A 335 18.61 -11.63 15.02
C ALA A 335 17.27 -11.52 15.78
N LEU A 336 17.26 -10.91 16.97
CA LEU A 336 16.06 -10.68 17.76
C LEU A 336 15.03 -9.82 16.99
N HIS A 337 15.49 -8.78 16.31
CA HIS A 337 14.64 -7.94 15.46
C HIS A 337 13.91 -8.79 14.41
N SER A 338 14.68 -9.53 13.62
CA SER A 338 14.20 -10.36 12.52
C SER A 338 13.29 -11.49 13.00
N ALA A 339 13.61 -12.07 14.16
CA ALA A 339 12.85 -13.17 14.75
C ALA A 339 11.48 -12.77 15.32
N THR A 340 11.29 -11.49 15.64
CA THR A 340 10.07 -11.02 16.32
C THR A 340 9.20 -10.10 15.45
N ASN A 341 9.56 -9.87 14.18
CA ASN A 341 8.80 -8.98 13.29
C ASN A 341 7.39 -9.52 13.00
N TRP A 342 7.27 -10.84 12.79
CA TRP A 342 6.00 -11.51 12.56
C TRP A 342 5.00 -11.33 13.72
N LEU A 343 5.46 -11.27 14.98
CA LEU A 343 4.59 -11.12 16.17
C LEU A 343 3.72 -9.85 16.11
N ILE A 344 4.24 -8.79 15.50
CA ILE A 344 3.52 -7.53 15.37
C ILE A 344 2.31 -7.69 14.45
N PHE A 345 2.45 -8.52 13.40
CA PHE A 345 1.47 -8.63 12.32
C PHE A 345 0.60 -9.87 12.38
N TYR A 346 1.05 -10.89 13.12
CA TYR A 346 0.37 -12.16 13.18
C TYR A 346 -0.96 -12.02 13.91
N HIS A 347 -2.04 -12.28 13.19
CA HIS A 347 -3.35 -12.36 13.81
C HIS A 347 -3.48 -13.74 14.47
N TRP A 348 -3.28 -13.78 15.78
CA TRP A 348 -3.44 -14.99 16.56
C TRP A 348 -4.88 -15.50 16.39
N PRO A 349 -5.09 -16.71 15.83
CA PRO A 349 -6.41 -17.31 15.82
C PRO A 349 -6.84 -17.36 17.29
N ARG A 350 -7.97 -16.73 17.62
CA ARG A 350 -8.47 -16.67 19.01
C ARG A 350 -8.65 -18.10 19.51
N PHE A 351 -7.64 -18.61 20.20
CA PHE A 351 -7.62 -19.96 20.75
C PHE A 351 -8.47 -20.05 22.03
N MET A 352 -9.03 -18.93 22.49
CA MET A 352 -9.97 -18.89 23.60
C MET A 352 -11.42 -19.08 23.13
N GLY A 353 -11.89 -20.31 23.30
CA GLY A 353 -13.18 -20.57 23.96
C GLY A 353 -14.42 -20.40 23.09
N HIS A 354 -15.10 -21.52 22.89
CA HIS A 354 -16.56 -21.59 22.72
C HIS A 354 -17.28 -20.73 23.76
N LYS A 355 -17.49 -19.44 23.46
CA LYS A 355 -18.64 -18.72 23.99
C LYS A 355 -19.56 -18.45 22.82
N LYS A 356 -20.60 -19.29 22.75
CA LYS A 356 -21.87 -19.03 22.06
C LYS A 356 -22.45 -17.71 22.62
N TYR A 357 -21.91 -16.58 22.18
CA TYR A 357 -22.66 -15.33 22.18
C TYR A 357 -23.29 -15.20 20.80
N SER A 358 -24.58 -15.53 20.78
CA SER A 358 -25.61 -15.07 19.85
C SER A 358 -25.14 -14.12 18.74
N ASN A 359 -25.25 -14.57 17.50
CA ASN A 359 -25.74 -13.82 16.32
C ASN A 359 -25.40 -12.32 16.16
N ILE A 360 -24.27 -11.84 16.66
CA ILE A 360 -23.72 -10.58 16.19
C ILE A 360 -22.75 -10.94 15.06
N LYS A 361 -23.29 -10.96 13.84
CA LYS A 361 -22.51 -10.91 12.60
C LYS A 361 -21.67 -9.62 12.63
N ILE A 362 -20.52 -9.65 13.30
CA ILE A 362 -19.46 -8.67 13.11
C ILE A 362 -18.91 -8.95 11.71
N THR A 363 -19.53 -8.29 10.74
CA THR A 363 -19.09 -8.22 9.36
C THR A 363 -17.74 -7.52 9.35
N THR A 364 -16.68 -8.32 9.21
CA THR A 364 -15.34 -7.85 8.88
C THR A 364 -15.42 -7.14 7.53
N LEU A 365 -15.27 -5.81 7.59
CA LEU A 365 -15.62 -4.87 6.55
C LEU A 365 -14.50 -4.73 5.50
N SER A 366 -14.04 -5.83 4.90
CA SER A 366 -13.03 -5.79 3.81
C SER A 366 -13.61 -5.94 2.41
N ASN A 367 -14.95 -6.01 2.26
CA ASN A 367 -15.65 -5.91 0.97
C ASN A 367 -16.97 -5.12 1.10
N SER A 368 -16.96 -4.00 1.82
CA SER A 368 -18.14 -3.15 2.05
C SER A 368 -18.72 -2.47 0.78
N SER A 369 -18.21 -2.81 -0.41
CA SER A 369 -18.92 -2.56 -1.66
C SER A 369 -20.10 -3.51 -1.87
N LYS A 370 -20.20 -4.68 -1.20
CA LYS A 370 -21.39 -5.55 -1.30
C LYS A 370 -22.45 -5.30 -0.23
N THR A 371 -22.16 -4.49 0.78
CA THR A 371 -23.12 -4.06 1.81
C THR A 371 -23.48 -2.59 1.68
N VAL A 372 -23.65 -2.12 0.44
CA VAL A 372 -24.77 -1.22 0.19
C VAL A 372 -26.02 -2.11 0.28
N ALA A 373 -26.42 -2.40 1.52
CA ALA A 373 -27.66 -3.08 1.85
C ALA A 373 -28.81 -2.09 1.65
N ILE A 374 -28.92 -1.58 0.42
CA ILE A 374 -30.17 -1.00 -0.02
C ILE A 374 -30.97 -2.22 -0.41
N ASP A 375 -31.97 -2.53 0.41
CA ASP A 375 -32.95 -3.52 0.07
C ASP A 375 -33.49 -3.18 -1.32
N GLN A 376 -33.35 -4.10 -2.26
CA GLN A 376 -33.74 -3.88 -3.65
C GLN A 376 -35.21 -3.47 -3.73
N GLU A 377 -36.06 -4.03 -2.86
CA GLU A 377 -37.48 -3.69 -2.78
C GLU A 377 -37.68 -2.22 -2.35
N ILE A 378 -36.85 -1.73 -1.42
CA ILE A 378 -36.88 -0.32 -1.02
C ILE A 378 -36.41 0.55 -2.21
N ALA A 379 -35.35 0.19 -2.93
CA ALA A 379 -34.91 0.97 -4.09
C ALA A 379 -36.01 1.06 -5.17
N GLU A 380 -36.70 -0.04 -5.46
CA GLU A 380 -37.79 -0.10 -6.44
C GLU A 380 -38.99 0.76 -6.01
N LEU A 381 -39.35 0.69 -4.73
CA LEU A 381 -40.35 1.55 -4.13
C LEU A 381 -39.98 3.05 -4.21
N LEU A 382 -38.71 3.38 -4.00
CA LEU A 382 -38.24 4.77 -4.08
C LEU A 382 -38.25 5.29 -5.51
N LEU A 383 -37.77 4.48 -6.44
CA LEU A 383 -37.76 4.81 -7.85
C LEU A 383 -39.19 5.04 -8.34
N SER A 384 -40.13 4.14 -8.02
CA SER A 384 -41.53 4.29 -8.44
C SER A 384 -42.18 5.58 -7.91
N ARG A 385 -41.96 5.90 -6.62
CA ARG A 385 -42.46 7.14 -6.00
C ARG A 385 -41.86 8.40 -6.63
N PHE A 386 -40.55 8.40 -6.80
CA PHE A 386 -39.87 9.52 -7.40
C PHE A 386 -40.32 9.72 -8.84
N SER A 387 -40.38 8.64 -9.64
CA SER A 387 -40.73 8.68 -11.06
C SER A 387 -42.13 9.26 -11.32
N ALA A 388 -43.11 8.95 -10.46
CA ALA A 388 -44.47 9.47 -10.58
C ALA A 388 -44.55 11.00 -10.51
N HIS A 389 -43.62 11.64 -9.79
CA HIS A 389 -43.63 13.08 -9.52
C HIS A 389 -42.29 13.77 -9.76
N LYS A 390 -41.39 13.15 -10.55
CA LYS A 390 -39.97 13.52 -10.63
C LYS A 390 -39.73 14.98 -11.02
N TYR A 391 -40.51 15.51 -11.95
CA TYR A 391 -40.39 16.90 -12.42
C TYR A 391 -40.84 17.90 -11.37
N LYS A 392 -41.94 17.62 -10.67
CA LYS A 392 -42.46 18.49 -9.61
C LYS A 392 -41.50 18.52 -8.42
N ILE A 393 -41.10 17.34 -7.95
CA ILE A 393 -40.14 17.17 -6.85
C ILE A 393 -38.82 17.90 -7.16
N SER A 394 -38.27 17.71 -8.36
CA SER A 394 -36.99 18.32 -8.73
C SER A 394 -37.09 19.85 -8.89
N THR A 395 -38.22 20.36 -9.37
CA THR A 395 -38.46 21.82 -9.44
C THR A 395 -38.58 22.42 -8.04
N GLU A 396 -39.24 21.74 -7.10
CA GLU A 396 -39.32 22.16 -5.70
C GLU A 396 -37.94 22.20 -5.04
N VAL A 397 -37.13 21.16 -5.24
CA VAL A 397 -35.73 21.12 -4.76
C VAL A 397 -34.92 22.30 -5.29
N LEU A 398 -35.03 22.60 -6.60
CA LEU A 398 -34.33 23.76 -7.18
C LEU A 398 -34.88 25.09 -6.66
N THR A 399 -36.19 25.18 -6.41
CA THR A 399 -36.82 26.38 -5.86
C THR A 399 -36.26 26.69 -4.47
N VAL A 400 -36.20 25.67 -3.61
CA VAL A 400 -35.63 25.78 -2.25
C VAL A 400 -34.14 26.12 -2.32
N LEU A 401 -33.37 25.48 -3.22
CA LEU A 401 -31.95 25.79 -3.40
C LEU A 401 -31.71 27.23 -3.86
N CYS A 402 -32.46 27.73 -4.85
CA CYS A 402 -32.35 29.10 -5.33
C CYS A 402 -32.72 30.10 -4.24
N ARG A 403 -33.71 29.78 -3.39
CA ARG A 403 -34.12 30.61 -2.27
C ARG A 403 -33.03 30.72 -1.20
N GLU A 404 -32.41 29.61 -0.84
CA GLU A 404 -31.40 29.55 0.22
C GLU A 404 -30.00 29.98 -0.26
N ASN A 405 -29.72 29.92 -1.57
CA ASN A 405 -28.43 30.30 -2.13
C ASN A 405 -28.58 31.22 -3.36
N PRO A 406 -28.35 32.54 -3.19
CA PRO A 406 -28.49 33.51 -4.28
C PRO A 406 -27.48 33.30 -5.41
N THR A 407 -26.32 32.69 -5.14
CA THR A 407 -25.34 32.40 -6.19
C THR A 407 -25.84 31.31 -7.15
N ILE A 408 -26.53 30.29 -6.62
CA ILE A 408 -27.20 29.25 -7.42
C ILE A 408 -28.36 29.89 -8.19
N ALA A 409 -29.15 30.75 -7.55
CA ALA A 409 -30.24 31.46 -8.21
C ALA A 409 -29.74 32.28 -9.40
N ASN A 410 -28.67 33.06 -9.22
CA ASN A 410 -28.07 33.86 -10.29
C ASN A 410 -27.49 32.99 -11.41
N ALA A 411 -26.89 31.84 -11.08
CA ALA A 411 -26.35 30.92 -12.08
C ALA A 411 -27.44 30.23 -12.91
N LEU A 412 -28.57 29.83 -12.29
CA LEU A 412 -29.67 29.12 -12.94
C LEU A 412 -30.65 30.05 -13.67
N LEU A 413 -30.91 31.21 -13.08
CA LEU A 413 -31.97 32.12 -13.54
C LEU A 413 -31.42 33.38 -14.22
N GLY A 414 -30.11 33.67 -14.07
CA GLY A 414 -29.44 34.87 -14.58
C GLY A 414 -29.28 35.96 -13.50
N SER A 415 -28.33 36.88 -13.70
CA SER A 415 -28.04 38.01 -12.79
C SER A 415 -29.20 38.99 -12.59
N ASP A 416 -30.20 38.96 -13.47
CA ASP A 416 -31.26 39.98 -13.56
C ASP A 416 -32.35 39.83 -12.46
N LEU A 417 -32.19 38.86 -11.56
CA LEU A 417 -33.08 38.61 -10.43
C LEU A 417 -33.16 39.76 -9.42
N ASN A 418 -32.05 40.48 -9.21
CA ASN A 418 -32.01 41.58 -8.25
C ASN A 418 -32.78 42.81 -8.75
N GLU A 419 -32.91 42.98 -10.07
CA GLU A 419 -33.67 44.09 -10.66
C GLU A 419 -35.19 43.86 -10.57
N ALA A 420 -35.63 42.61 -10.48
CA ALA A 420 -37.06 42.27 -10.44
C ALA A 420 -37.78 42.77 -9.18
N LYS A 421 -37.07 43.10 -8.10
CA LYS A 421 -37.69 43.65 -6.87
C LYS A 421 -38.25 45.08 -7.06
N ASN A 422 -37.79 45.81 -8.07
CA ASN A 422 -38.18 47.21 -8.30
C ASN A 422 -39.24 47.39 -9.39
N VAL A 423 -39.56 46.34 -10.14
CA VAL A 423 -40.53 46.40 -11.24
C VAL A 423 -41.92 46.02 -10.71
N LYS A 424 -42.90 46.90 -10.83
CA LYS A 424 -44.31 46.64 -10.45
C LYS A 424 -45.16 46.42 -11.71
N GLY A 425 -46.16 45.55 -11.61
CA GLY A 425 -47.16 45.35 -12.65
C GLY A 425 -46.84 44.20 -13.62
N LYS A 426 -47.29 44.35 -14.88
CA LYS A 426 -47.29 43.29 -15.91
C LYS A 426 -45.89 42.70 -16.18
N GLU A 427 -44.86 43.53 -16.17
CA GLU A 427 -43.47 43.10 -16.39
C GLU A 427 -42.94 42.17 -15.28
N ALA A 428 -43.39 42.35 -14.03
CA ALA A 428 -43.00 41.47 -12.93
C ALA A 428 -43.60 40.06 -13.10
N MET A 429 -44.83 39.99 -13.61
CA MET A 429 -45.50 38.72 -13.90
C MET A 429 -44.82 37.98 -15.05
N GLU A 430 -44.46 38.67 -16.14
CA GLU A 430 -43.72 38.07 -17.26
C GLU A 430 -42.33 37.58 -16.85
N LYS A 431 -41.58 38.36 -16.05
CA LYS A 431 -40.29 37.93 -15.50
C LYS A 431 -40.43 36.70 -14.59
N HIS A 432 -41.44 36.66 -13.73
CA HIS A 432 -41.71 35.50 -12.87
C HIS A 432 -42.05 34.25 -13.70
N GLN A 433 -42.85 34.41 -14.75
CA GLN A 433 -43.19 33.31 -15.65
C GLN A 433 -41.96 32.78 -16.39
N LEU A 434 -41.08 33.67 -16.89
CA LEU A 434 -39.81 33.27 -17.52
C LEU A 434 -38.88 32.52 -16.55
N GLN A 435 -38.79 32.99 -15.30
CA GLN A 435 -38.01 32.32 -14.26
C GLN A 435 -38.55 30.93 -13.96
N GLN A 436 -39.87 30.79 -13.85
CA GLN A 436 -40.51 29.49 -13.63
C GLN A 436 -40.24 28.52 -14.79
N VAL A 437 -40.27 28.99 -16.04
CA VAL A 437 -39.92 28.18 -17.22
C VAL A 437 -38.46 27.73 -17.19
N ARG A 438 -37.51 28.62 -16.85
CA ARG A 438 -36.10 28.27 -16.70
C ARG A 438 -35.88 27.26 -15.58
N LEU A 439 -36.52 27.47 -14.44
CA LEU A 439 -36.43 26.57 -13.29
C LEU A 439 -37.00 25.19 -13.61
N GLN A 440 -38.12 25.13 -14.33
CA GLN A 440 -38.73 23.89 -14.79
C GLN A 440 -37.81 23.15 -15.77
N ARG A 441 -37.15 23.88 -16.68
CA ARG A 441 -36.15 23.30 -17.60
C ARG A 441 -35.01 22.63 -16.84
N HIS A 442 -34.43 23.31 -15.85
CA HIS A 442 -33.38 22.72 -15.00
C HIS A 442 -33.91 21.60 -14.11
N GLY A 443 -35.17 21.69 -13.67
CA GLY A 443 -35.85 20.68 -12.89
C GLY A 443 -35.98 19.36 -13.65
N VAL A 444 -36.23 19.40 -14.96
CA VAL A 444 -36.24 18.21 -15.83
C VAL A 444 -34.89 17.50 -15.86
N LEU A 445 -33.80 18.26 -15.91
CA LEU A 445 -32.44 17.71 -15.95
C LEU A 445 -32.06 17.04 -14.63
N LEU A 446 -32.35 17.71 -13.51
CA LEU A 446 -32.16 17.15 -12.18
C LEU A 446 -33.02 15.90 -11.97
N ALA A 447 -34.26 15.91 -12.46
CA ALA A 447 -35.17 14.78 -12.36
C ALA A 447 -34.60 13.54 -13.05
N ASN A 448 -34.12 13.68 -14.29
CA ASN A 448 -33.54 12.56 -15.04
C ASN A 448 -32.27 12.02 -14.38
N ALA A 449 -31.41 12.89 -13.84
CA ALA A 449 -30.19 12.46 -13.15
C ALA A 449 -30.49 11.67 -11.85
N ILE A 450 -31.46 12.13 -11.04
CA ILE A 450 -31.87 11.42 -9.82
C ILE A 450 -32.53 10.07 -10.19
N GLU A 451 -33.37 10.06 -11.22
CA GLU A 451 -34.02 8.84 -11.70
C GLU A 451 -32.99 7.82 -12.19
N GLU A 452 -31.96 8.24 -12.94
CA GLU A 452 -30.89 7.37 -13.40
C GLU A 452 -30.10 6.75 -12.23
N VAL A 453 -29.77 7.54 -11.21
CA VAL A 453 -29.09 7.06 -9.99
C VAL A 453 -29.96 6.06 -9.23
N LEU A 454 -31.27 6.32 -9.12
CA LEU A 454 -32.23 5.40 -8.48
C LEU A 454 -32.46 4.14 -9.33
N PHE A 455 -32.54 4.26 -10.65
CA PHE A 455 -32.71 3.14 -11.58
C PHE A 455 -31.50 2.20 -11.52
N ALA A 456 -30.29 2.77 -11.53
CA ALA A 456 -29.05 2.03 -11.35
C ALA A 456 -29.02 1.22 -10.04
N LEU A 457 -29.67 1.71 -8.98
CA LEU A 457 -29.81 0.98 -7.71
C LEU A 457 -30.80 -0.18 -7.76
N THR A 458 -31.83 -0.09 -8.61
CA THR A 458 -32.84 -1.15 -8.77
C THR A 458 -32.40 -2.27 -9.70
N SER A 459 -31.50 -1.95 -10.65
CA SER A 459 -31.08 -2.91 -11.67
C SER A 459 -30.19 -4.01 -11.09
N LYS A 460 -30.64 -5.27 -11.23
CA LYS A 460 -29.85 -6.46 -10.83
C LYS A 460 -28.54 -6.61 -11.61
N ASN A 461 -28.49 -6.02 -12.79
CA ASN A 461 -27.32 -6.09 -13.67
C ASN A 461 -26.27 -5.03 -13.35
N PHE A 462 -26.59 -4.06 -12.47
CA PHE A 462 -25.69 -2.97 -12.16
C PHE A 462 -24.87 -3.31 -10.91
N SER A 463 -23.58 -3.54 -11.10
CA SER A 463 -22.67 -3.77 -9.99
C SER A 463 -22.50 -2.50 -9.16
N VAL A 464 -22.22 -2.65 -7.86
CA VAL A 464 -21.91 -1.50 -6.99
C VAL A 464 -20.67 -0.72 -7.46
N ILE A 465 -19.81 -1.35 -8.26
CA ILE A 465 -18.65 -0.70 -8.87
C ILE A 465 -19.13 0.26 -9.97
N GLU A 466 -19.96 -0.22 -10.89
CA GLU A 466 -20.56 0.62 -11.94
C GLU A 466 -21.40 1.76 -11.35
N TRP A 467 -22.11 1.52 -10.24
CA TRP A 467 -22.83 2.59 -9.52
C TRP A 467 -21.93 3.65 -8.91
N LYS A 468 -20.80 3.24 -8.32
CA LYS A 468 -19.80 4.20 -7.85
C LYS A 468 -19.21 5.00 -9.01
N ASP A 469 -18.93 4.33 -10.13
CA ASP A 469 -18.32 4.97 -11.29
C ASP A 469 -19.30 5.93 -11.96
N LEU A 470 -20.60 5.59 -12.04
CA LEU A 470 -21.67 6.49 -12.45
C LEU A 470 -21.73 7.73 -11.54
N CYS A 471 -21.81 7.55 -10.22
CA CYS A 471 -21.83 8.67 -9.28
C CYS A 471 -20.58 9.55 -9.43
N ARG A 472 -19.40 8.95 -9.60
CA ARG A 472 -18.15 9.69 -9.84
C ARG A 472 -18.18 10.43 -11.17
N GLN A 473 -18.70 9.84 -12.23
CA GLN A 473 -18.81 10.48 -13.54
C GLN A 473 -19.74 11.70 -13.48
N ILE A 474 -20.88 11.58 -12.78
CA ILE A 474 -21.78 12.71 -12.51
C ILE A 474 -21.01 13.79 -11.75
N GLY A 475 -20.29 13.43 -10.69
CA GLY A 475 -19.46 14.35 -9.93
C GLY A 475 -18.34 15.01 -10.73
N TYR A 476 -17.68 14.26 -11.60
CA TYR A 476 -16.63 14.73 -12.50
C TYR A 476 -17.19 15.75 -13.50
N SER A 477 -18.35 15.45 -14.10
CA SER A 477 -19.04 16.36 -15.03
C SER A 477 -19.54 17.62 -14.32
N HIS A 478 -19.97 17.49 -13.07
CA HIS A 478 -20.43 18.61 -12.24
C HIS A 478 -19.27 19.45 -11.68
N TRP A 479 -18.02 19.02 -11.81
CA TRP A 479 -16.87 19.75 -11.28
C TRP A 479 -16.75 21.18 -11.82
N GLU A 480 -17.04 21.39 -13.10
CA GLU A 480 -17.04 22.72 -13.72
C GLU A 480 -18.07 23.68 -13.10
N VAL A 481 -19.12 23.13 -12.48
CA VAL A 481 -20.22 23.86 -11.80
C VAL A 481 -19.98 23.95 -10.28
N ASN A 482 -18.92 23.33 -9.76
CA ASN A 482 -18.72 23.02 -8.34
C ASN A 482 -18.39 24.22 -7.45
N ASN A 483 -18.39 25.45 -7.98
CA ASN A 483 -18.27 26.66 -7.18
C ASN A 483 -19.57 27.02 -6.42
N TYR A 484 -20.72 26.38 -6.73
CA TYR A 484 -22.01 26.82 -6.19
C TYR A 484 -22.64 25.90 -5.12
N CYS A 485 -22.27 24.62 -5.03
CA CYS A 485 -22.90 23.64 -4.13
C CYS A 485 -21.92 23.03 -3.10
N GLY A 486 -21.85 23.62 -1.91
CA GLY A 486 -21.15 23.08 -0.74
C GLY A 486 -21.91 21.97 -0.01
N ALA A 487 -21.36 21.51 1.12
CA ALA A 487 -21.94 20.41 1.91
C ALA A 487 -23.34 20.73 2.43
N ASP A 488 -23.59 21.99 2.80
CA ASP A 488 -24.88 22.44 3.33
C ASP A 488 -25.96 22.45 2.25
N GLN A 489 -25.61 22.84 1.01
CA GLN A 489 -26.53 22.80 -0.13
C GLN A 489 -26.91 21.36 -0.49
N TRP A 490 -25.96 20.43 -0.48
CA TRP A 490 -26.27 19.01 -0.71
C TRP A 490 -27.12 18.40 0.40
N LYS A 491 -26.91 18.84 1.65
CA LYS A 491 -27.77 18.45 2.78
C LYS A 491 -29.20 18.97 2.58
N LEU A 492 -29.33 20.24 2.16
CA LEU A 492 -30.61 20.86 1.83
C LEU A 492 -31.33 20.09 0.69
N VAL A 493 -30.64 19.80 -0.42
CA VAL A 493 -31.18 18.99 -1.53
C VAL A 493 -31.73 17.67 -1.03
N ARG A 494 -30.95 16.95 -0.21
CA ARG A 494 -31.38 15.67 0.35
C ARG A 494 -32.62 15.85 1.21
N ASP A 495 -32.61 16.82 2.13
CA ASP A 495 -33.71 16.99 3.09
C ASP A 495 -35.00 17.44 2.39
N THR A 496 -34.91 18.33 1.40
CA THR A 496 -36.05 18.73 0.55
C THR A 496 -36.55 17.57 -0.29
N LEU A 497 -35.66 16.83 -0.96
CA LEU A 497 -36.05 15.68 -1.77
C LEU A 497 -36.80 14.63 -0.92
N MET A 498 -36.31 14.37 0.29
CA MET A 498 -36.96 13.46 1.24
C MET A 498 -38.34 13.95 1.68
N ALA A 499 -38.45 15.25 1.98
CA ALA A 499 -39.73 15.86 2.34
C ALA A 499 -40.73 15.78 1.19
N SER A 500 -40.32 16.13 -0.04
CA SER A 500 -41.16 16.10 -1.23
C SER A 500 -41.60 14.69 -1.61
N ILE A 501 -40.72 13.68 -1.55
CA ILE A 501 -41.10 12.27 -1.81
C ILE A 501 -42.13 11.79 -0.77
N ASN A 502 -41.98 12.19 0.49
CA ASN A 502 -42.93 11.82 1.55
C ASN A 502 -44.28 12.55 1.41
N ASN A 503 -44.26 13.84 1.07
CA ASN A 503 -45.47 14.66 0.92
C ASN A 503 -46.30 14.23 -0.30
N HIS A 504 -45.66 13.72 -1.35
CA HIS A 504 -46.33 13.25 -2.55
C HIS A 504 -46.68 11.76 -2.55
N ALA A 505 -46.32 11.02 -1.50
CA ALA A 505 -46.83 9.67 -1.32
C ALA A 505 -48.32 9.75 -0.91
N THR A 506 -49.23 9.65 -1.87
CA THR A 506 -50.66 9.49 -1.59
C THR A 506 -50.87 8.33 -0.63
N ASN A 507 -51.78 8.47 0.34
CA ASN A 507 -52.05 7.52 1.43
C ASN A 507 -52.38 6.06 1.01
N GLN A 508 -52.46 5.76 -0.27
CA GLN A 508 -52.67 4.42 -0.80
C GLN A 508 -51.35 3.87 -1.34
N TRP A 509 -50.69 3.06 -0.51
CA TRP A 509 -49.60 2.22 -0.94
C TRP A 509 -50.17 1.09 -1.80
N PRO A 510 -49.71 0.92 -3.05
CA PRO A 510 -50.16 -0.19 -3.88
C PRO A 510 -49.59 -1.50 -3.30
N GLY A 511 -50.43 -2.23 -2.55
CA GLY A 511 -50.12 -3.55 -2.01
C GLY A 511 -50.25 -3.64 -0.49
N ALA A 512 -51.20 -4.47 -0.04
CA ALA A 512 -51.48 -4.73 1.38
C ALA A 512 -50.27 -5.31 2.18
N ASN A 513 -49.23 -5.79 1.49
CA ASN A 513 -48.06 -6.41 2.12
C ASN A 513 -46.94 -5.41 2.49
N PHE A 514 -46.99 -4.16 2.00
CA PHE A 514 -45.94 -3.16 2.27
C PHE A 514 -46.25 -2.24 3.47
N GLN A 515 -47.43 -2.35 4.08
CA GLN A 515 -47.84 -1.48 5.20
C GLN A 515 -46.99 -1.64 6.48
N GLN A 516 -46.11 -2.64 6.56
CA GLN A 516 -45.25 -2.87 7.73
C GLN A 516 -43.85 -2.26 7.66
N ILE A 517 -43.39 -1.73 6.50
CA ILE A 517 -42.10 -1.05 6.47
C ILE A 517 -42.27 0.33 7.08
N SER A 518 -41.72 0.54 8.28
CA SER A 518 -41.81 1.83 8.96
C SER A 518 -41.25 2.95 8.07
N SER A 519 -41.96 4.08 7.98
CA SER A 519 -41.51 5.28 7.27
C SER A 519 -40.10 5.71 7.70
N SER A 520 -39.77 5.47 8.97
CA SER A 520 -38.44 5.71 9.54
C SER A 520 -37.34 4.83 8.93
N ASN A 521 -37.62 3.60 8.53
CA ASN A 521 -36.63 2.71 7.89
C ASN A 521 -36.35 3.13 6.44
N ILE A 522 -37.39 3.54 5.70
CA ILE A 522 -37.24 4.07 4.35
C ILE A 522 -36.42 5.36 4.38
N GLN A 523 -36.75 6.28 5.29
CA GLN A 523 -36.01 7.53 5.46
C GLN A 523 -34.53 7.27 5.80
N LYS A 524 -34.24 6.38 6.75
CA LYS A 524 -32.85 6.00 7.09
C LYS A 524 -32.11 5.39 5.90
N THR A 525 -32.78 4.55 5.13
CA THR A 525 -32.18 3.90 3.95
C THR A 525 -31.88 4.93 2.87
N MET A 526 -32.83 5.80 2.52
CA MET A 526 -32.62 6.88 1.57
C MET A 526 -31.47 7.80 1.96
N VAL A 527 -31.41 8.24 3.22
CA VAL A 527 -30.33 9.10 3.71
C VAL A 527 -28.97 8.42 3.51
N ARG A 528 -28.87 7.10 3.71
CA ARG A 528 -27.63 6.35 3.43
C ARG A 528 -27.32 6.32 1.94
N VAL A 529 -28.31 6.07 1.09
CA VAL A 529 -28.15 6.05 -0.38
C VAL A 529 -27.63 7.38 -0.87
N PHE A 530 -28.32 8.47 -0.52
CA PHE A 530 -27.97 9.81 -0.95
C PHE A 530 -26.60 10.23 -0.41
N ASN A 531 -26.33 10.01 0.88
CA ASN A 531 -25.01 10.33 1.43
C ASN A 531 -23.88 9.54 0.73
N PHE A 532 -24.16 8.31 0.31
CA PHE A 532 -23.20 7.52 -0.47
C PHE A 532 -23.02 8.09 -1.88
N ALA A 533 -24.09 8.34 -2.62
CA ALA A 533 -24.04 8.91 -3.96
C ALA A 533 -23.31 10.26 -3.96
N LEU A 534 -23.67 11.15 -3.04
CA LEU A 534 -23.02 12.45 -2.84
C LEU A 534 -21.53 12.33 -2.50
N ARG A 535 -21.15 11.33 -1.70
CA ARG A 535 -19.74 11.07 -1.37
C ARG A 535 -18.95 10.67 -2.61
N GLU A 536 -19.51 9.77 -3.44
CA GLU A 536 -18.84 9.33 -4.67
C GLU A 536 -18.82 10.43 -5.74
N MET A 537 -19.89 11.22 -5.87
CA MET A 537 -19.92 12.43 -6.70
C MET A 537 -18.84 13.43 -6.27
N LYS A 538 -18.74 13.72 -4.96
CA LYS A 538 -17.66 14.57 -4.43
C LYS A 538 -16.27 14.00 -4.73
N SER A 539 -16.12 12.68 -4.66
CA SER A 539 -14.86 12.02 -5.04
C SER A 539 -14.55 12.20 -6.52
N GLY A 540 -15.54 12.09 -7.41
CA GLY A 540 -15.38 12.34 -8.85
C GLY A 540 -15.00 13.78 -9.15
N ALA A 541 -15.65 14.74 -8.48
CA ALA A 541 -15.34 16.15 -8.62
C ALA A 541 -13.90 16.47 -8.16
N LEU A 542 -13.45 15.87 -7.05
CA LEU A 542 -12.06 16.01 -6.58
C LEU A 542 -11.04 15.43 -7.57
N CYS A 543 -11.36 14.30 -8.21
CA CYS A 543 -10.52 13.75 -9.29
C CYS A 543 -10.38 14.75 -10.43
N ALA A 544 -11.48 15.36 -10.89
CA ALA A 544 -11.46 16.39 -11.93
C ALA A 544 -10.59 17.61 -11.55
N VAL A 545 -10.66 18.10 -10.30
CA VAL A 545 -9.76 19.17 -9.80
C VAL A 545 -8.29 18.76 -9.97
N VAL A 546 -7.95 17.54 -9.55
CA VAL A 546 -6.57 17.05 -9.59
C VAL A 546 -6.09 16.93 -11.03
N ASP A 547 -6.91 16.37 -11.91
CA ASP A 547 -6.58 16.23 -13.33
C ASP A 547 -6.39 17.61 -13.99
N TYR A 548 -7.26 18.57 -13.70
CA TYR A 548 -7.13 19.95 -14.19
C TYR A 548 -5.89 20.67 -13.67
N THR A 549 -5.55 20.49 -12.38
CA THR A 549 -4.34 21.10 -11.78
C THR A 549 -3.04 20.41 -12.23
N GLN A 550 -3.11 19.19 -12.78
CA GLN A 550 -1.97 18.49 -13.36
C GLN A 550 -1.76 18.78 -14.85
N GLN A 551 -2.82 19.15 -15.59
CA GLN A 551 -2.73 19.59 -16.99
C GLN A 551 -1.80 20.80 -17.29
N PRO A 552 -1.50 21.77 -16.41
CA PRO A 552 -0.70 22.94 -16.77
C PRO A 552 0.80 22.65 -16.97
N ARG A 553 1.26 21.40 -16.79
CA ARG A 553 2.68 21.05 -16.98
C ARG A 553 3.03 20.47 -18.36
N ILE A 554 2.04 20.17 -19.21
CA ILE A 554 2.29 19.53 -20.50
C ILE A 554 2.11 20.50 -21.68
N ASN A 555 1.26 21.52 -21.54
CA ASN A 555 0.99 22.47 -22.63
C ASN A 555 1.19 23.93 -22.19
N THR A 556 2.44 24.37 -22.11
CA THR A 556 2.75 25.81 -22.18
C THR A 556 2.95 26.19 -23.65
N GLN A 557 1.84 26.49 -24.32
CA GLN A 557 1.83 27.46 -25.42
C GLN A 557 0.85 28.59 -25.07
N PRO A 558 1.23 29.86 -25.21
CA PRO A 558 0.39 30.98 -24.83
C PRO A 558 -0.55 31.34 -25.99
N GLY A 559 -1.86 31.33 -25.76
CA GLY A 559 -2.78 32.01 -26.67
C GLY A 559 -4.17 31.39 -26.80
N ARG A 560 -5.02 31.59 -25.79
CA ARG A 560 -6.45 31.92 -26.01
C ARG A 560 -7.13 32.27 -24.69
N MET A 561 -7.37 33.56 -24.50
CA MET A 561 -8.41 34.05 -23.59
C MET A 561 -9.77 33.76 -24.25
N GLY A 562 -10.62 33.00 -23.56
CA GLY A 562 -11.98 32.67 -23.97
C GLY A 562 -12.99 33.09 -22.89
N THR A 563 -13.79 34.07 -23.26
CA THR A 563 -14.93 34.76 -22.64
C THR A 563 -15.98 33.93 -21.88
N ALA A 564 -16.64 34.63 -20.94
CA ALA A 564 -17.65 34.24 -19.94
C ALA A 564 -19.01 33.69 -20.44
N ALA A 565 -19.05 32.83 -21.45
CA ALA A 565 -20.30 32.25 -22.00
C ALA A 565 -20.59 30.79 -21.56
N ALA A 566 -19.78 30.20 -20.67
CA ALA A 566 -19.82 28.77 -20.34
C ALA A 566 -20.80 28.36 -19.21
N CYS A 567 -21.47 29.32 -18.56
CA CYS A 567 -22.24 29.02 -17.33
C CYS A 567 -23.65 28.46 -17.60
N THR A 568 -24.25 28.73 -18.77
CA THR A 568 -25.62 28.33 -19.12
C THR A 568 -25.71 26.96 -19.78
N THR A 569 -24.59 26.43 -20.30
CA THR A 569 -24.53 25.14 -20.99
C THR A 569 -24.10 23.97 -20.10
N ALA A 570 -23.46 24.17 -18.95
CA ALA A 570 -22.87 23.05 -18.19
C ALA A 570 -23.90 22.13 -17.47
N LEU A 571 -25.00 22.70 -16.95
CA LEU A 571 -26.08 21.90 -16.36
C LEU A 571 -26.96 21.21 -17.42
N ALA A 572 -27.07 21.76 -18.63
CA ALA A 572 -27.85 21.23 -19.74
C ALA A 572 -27.07 20.33 -20.72
N SER A 573 -25.76 20.51 -20.84
CA SER A 573 -24.90 19.70 -21.72
C SER A 573 -24.57 18.34 -21.11
N SER A 574 -24.63 18.21 -19.78
CA SER A 574 -24.64 16.90 -19.13
C SER A 574 -25.79 16.04 -19.67
N ALA A 575 -26.99 16.60 -19.88
CA ALA A 575 -28.15 15.88 -20.40
C ALA A 575 -28.07 15.48 -21.89
N LEU A 576 -27.26 16.20 -22.69
CA LEU A 576 -27.05 15.92 -24.12
C LEU A 576 -25.95 14.89 -24.37
N ALA A 577 -25.16 14.51 -23.36
CA ALA A 577 -24.15 13.45 -23.45
C ALA A 577 -24.72 12.02 -23.28
N PHE A 578 -26.02 11.86 -23.03
CA PHE A 578 -26.69 10.59 -22.70
C PHE A 578 -27.45 9.92 -23.86
N GLY A 579 -27.13 10.23 -25.11
CA GLY A 579 -27.62 9.46 -26.26
C GLY A 579 -26.91 8.10 -26.40
N PRO A 580 -27.57 7.04 -26.92
CA PRO A 580 -26.92 5.74 -27.13
C PRO A 580 -25.78 5.87 -28.15
N LYS A 581 -24.54 5.57 -27.74
CA LYS A 581 -23.41 5.43 -28.65
C LYS A 581 -23.68 4.28 -29.61
N ARG A 582 -23.95 4.58 -30.89
CA ARG A 582 -23.78 3.60 -31.97
C ARG A 582 -22.29 3.30 -32.14
N ASN A 583 -21.98 2.01 -32.31
CA ASN A 583 -20.63 1.50 -32.52
C ASN A 583 -19.89 2.25 -33.66
N PRO A 584 -18.57 2.49 -33.52
CA PRO A 584 -17.80 3.06 -34.62
C PRO A 584 -17.61 2.01 -35.73
N ILE A 585 -18.05 2.36 -36.94
CA ILE A 585 -17.59 1.75 -38.19
C ILE A 585 -16.20 2.34 -38.50
N PRO A 586 -15.22 1.56 -39.01
CA PRO A 586 -13.86 2.03 -39.19
C PRO A 586 -13.77 3.03 -40.34
N SER A 587 -13.13 4.18 -40.12
CA SER A 587 -12.85 5.17 -41.14
C SER A 587 -11.55 4.85 -41.89
N GLY A 588 -11.69 4.48 -43.15
CA GLY A 588 -10.67 4.64 -44.17
C GLY A 588 -11.32 5.23 -45.41
N PHE A 589 -11.09 6.52 -45.67
CA PHE A 589 -10.77 7.12 -46.98
C PHE A 589 -10.90 8.65 -46.94
N LYS A 590 -9.91 9.32 -47.53
CA LYS A 590 -9.87 10.75 -47.85
C LYS A 590 -10.72 11.02 -49.09
N SER A 591 -11.41 12.16 -49.15
CA SER A 591 -11.33 13.07 -50.30
C SER A 591 -11.99 14.42 -50.01
N ASP A 592 -11.38 15.45 -50.57
CA ASP A 592 -11.77 16.86 -50.58
C ASP A 592 -13.17 17.13 -51.14
N GLN A 593 -13.86 18.14 -50.57
CA GLN A 593 -14.45 19.27 -51.29
C GLN A 593 -15.24 20.18 -50.34
N LYS A 594 -14.93 21.48 -50.40
CA LYS A 594 -15.79 22.63 -50.03
C LYS A 594 -16.39 23.19 -51.35
N PRO A 595 -17.28 24.19 -51.31
CA PRO A 595 -18.39 24.45 -50.37
C PRO A 595 -19.70 24.79 -51.16
N CYS A 596 -20.85 24.90 -50.48
CA CYS A 596 -21.82 25.91 -50.92
C CYS A 596 -22.81 26.33 -49.82
N LEU A 597 -23.14 27.62 -49.90
CA LEU A 597 -23.89 28.48 -49.00
C LEU A 597 -25.40 28.46 -49.31
N LYS A 598 -26.19 29.01 -48.36
CA LYS A 598 -27.61 29.43 -48.43
C LYS A 598 -28.64 28.31 -48.39
N ALA A 599 -29.87 28.49 -47.93
CA ALA A 599 -30.60 29.43 -47.07
C ALA A 599 -32.05 28.95 -47.18
N LEU A 600 -32.84 28.91 -46.10
CA LEU A 600 -34.23 29.37 -46.06
C LEU A 600 -34.96 28.93 -44.79
N ASP A 601 -35.60 29.93 -44.23
CA ASP A 601 -36.52 29.94 -43.12
C ASP A 601 -37.88 29.29 -43.45
N SER A 602 -38.56 28.96 -42.35
CA SER A 602 -40.01 29.11 -42.12
C SER A 602 -40.97 28.01 -42.60
N ILE A 603 -42.14 28.07 -41.97
CA ILE A 603 -43.32 27.20 -42.00
C ILE A 603 -43.21 26.09 -40.95
N GLY A 604 -44.08 26.00 -39.93
CA GLY A 604 -45.36 26.64 -39.68
C GLY A 604 -46.17 25.73 -38.76
N ASN A 605 -46.92 26.33 -37.84
CA ASN A 605 -47.78 25.68 -36.86
C ASN A 605 -48.92 24.84 -37.47
N SER A 606 -49.24 23.71 -36.84
CA SER A 606 -50.60 23.10 -36.77
C SER A 606 -50.56 21.97 -35.73
N SER A 607 -51.03 22.17 -34.49
CA SER A 607 -52.41 21.96 -33.99
C SER A 607 -52.93 20.51 -34.04
N LEU A 608 -53.15 19.98 -32.82
CA LEU A 608 -54.24 19.12 -32.32
C LEU A 608 -54.95 18.08 -33.23
N GLU A 609 -55.01 16.83 -32.73
CA GLU A 609 -56.20 15.95 -32.53
C GLU A 609 -55.71 14.51 -32.26
N SER A 610 -55.76 13.97 -31.03
CA SER A 610 -56.83 13.14 -30.45
C SER A 610 -57.30 11.96 -31.31
N TYR A 611 -56.90 10.73 -30.97
CA TYR A 611 -57.73 9.53 -31.14
C TYR A 611 -57.48 8.56 -29.98
N ALA A 612 -58.58 7.99 -29.50
CA ALA A 612 -58.70 7.07 -28.38
C ALA A 612 -59.23 5.71 -28.87
N LEU A 613 -59.03 4.67 -28.04
CA LEU A 613 -59.54 3.28 -28.14
C LEU A 613 -59.07 2.50 -29.40
N ASP A 614 -58.72 1.21 -29.38
CA ASP A 614 -59.33 0.09 -28.67
C ASP A 614 -58.37 -1.10 -28.46
N SER A 615 -58.64 -1.91 -27.43
CA SER A 615 -58.14 -3.29 -27.26
C SER A 615 -58.95 -4.29 -28.11
N PRO A 616 -58.49 -5.53 -28.36
CA PRO A 616 -58.80 -6.59 -27.40
C PRO A 616 -57.79 -7.75 -27.25
N ILE A 617 -57.91 -8.33 -26.07
CA ILE A 617 -57.64 -9.69 -25.56
C ILE A 617 -57.62 -10.81 -26.62
N HIS A 618 -56.59 -11.68 -26.58
CA HIS A 618 -56.81 -13.13 -26.58
C HIS A 618 -55.69 -13.94 -25.91
N SER A 619 -56.15 -14.78 -24.99
CA SER A 619 -55.53 -15.89 -24.28
C SER A 619 -54.83 -16.96 -25.15
N ARG A 620 -53.74 -17.56 -24.64
CA ARG A 620 -53.66 -19.03 -24.57
C ARG A 620 -52.61 -19.54 -23.56
N THR A 621 -53.11 -20.39 -22.68
CA THR A 621 -52.46 -21.26 -21.70
C THR A 621 -51.88 -22.52 -22.34
N ARG A 622 -50.73 -23.00 -21.84
CA ARG A 622 -50.42 -24.43 -21.65
C ARG A 622 -49.25 -24.65 -20.67
N THR A 623 -49.63 -25.08 -19.46
CA THR A 623 -49.17 -26.28 -18.70
C THR A 623 -48.15 -27.22 -19.39
N MET A 624 -47.29 -28.01 -18.73
CA MET A 624 -46.85 -28.31 -17.35
C MET A 624 -45.74 -29.39 -17.44
N LEU A 625 -45.06 -29.68 -16.31
CA LEU A 625 -44.31 -30.92 -15.96
C LEU A 625 -42.93 -31.14 -16.63
N SER A 626 -41.87 -31.62 -15.98
CA SER A 626 -41.71 -32.30 -14.68
C SER A 626 -40.24 -32.28 -14.19
N ARG A 627 -40.07 -32.20 -12.86
CA ARG A 627 -39.20 -32.97 -11.91
C ARG A 627 -37.93 -33.70 -12.43
N LEU A 628 -36.88 -34.04 -11.67
CA LEU A 628 -36.31 -33.78 -10.32
C LEU A 628 -35.27 -34.92 -10.09
N SER A 629 -33.98 -34.65 -9.84
CA SER A 629 -33.01 -35.53 -9.12
C SER A 629 -31.63 -34.84 -9.09
N ILE A 630 -31.07 -34.42 -7.93
CA ILE A 630 -30.39 -35.14 -6.84
C ILE A 630 -28.98 -35.65 -7.20
N PHE A 631 -27.99 -34.97 -6.59
CA PHE A 631 -26.69 -35.40 -6.04
C PHE A 631 -25.96 -36.63 -6.62
N THR A 632 -24.71 -36.41 -7.04
CA THR A 632 -23.56 -37.29 -6.71
C THR A 632 -22.24 -36.49 -6.77
N ARG A 633 -21.20 -37.08 -6.17
CA ARG A 633 -20.03 -36.50 -5.51
C ARG A 633 -18.76 -37.02 -6.20
N ARG A 634 -17.70 -36.18 -6.33
CA ARG A 634 -16.25 -36.55 -6.52
C ARG A 634 -15.93 -37.31 -7.83
N THR A 635 -14.77 -37.22 -8.51
CA THR A 635 -13.37 -36.86 -8.23
C THR A 635 -12.65 -36.57 -9.57
N ASP A 636 -11.63 -35.71 -9.52
CA ASP A 636 -10.35 -35.67 -10.26
C ASP A 636 -10.22 -36.03 -11.76
N THR A 637 -9.59 -35.12 -12.50
CA THR A 637 -8.58 -35.31 -13.59
C THR A 637 -8.18 -33.91 -14.08
N THR A 638 -7.05 -33.36 -13.60
CA THR A 638 -5.78 -33.21 -14.35
C THR A 638 -5.95 -33.24 -15.87
N ASP A 639 -5.69 -32.11 -16.52
CA ASP A 639 -5.04 -32.09 -17.82
C ASP A 639 -4.10 -30.88 -17.96
N TYR A 640 -2.89 -31.22 -18.38
CA TYR A 640 -1.77 -30.39 -18.75
C TYR A 640 -2.07 -29.65 -20.05
N CYS A 641 -1.59 -28.41 -20.19
CA CYS A 641 -1.24 -27.88 -21.50
C CYS A 641 0.16 -27.27 -21.44
N GLU A 642 0.97 -27.78 -22.34
CA GLU A 642 2.39 -27.64 -22.50
C GLU A 642 2.84 -26.21 -22.82
N SER A 643 4.03 -25.91 -22.31
CA SER A 643 4.95 -24.89 -22.81
C SER A 643 5.46 -25.21 -24.22
N PRO A 644 6.01 -24.20 -24.91
CA PRO A 644 7.28 -24.42 -25.58
C PRO A 644 8.38 -23.48 -25.03
N LEU A 645 9.48 -24.12 -24.62
CA LEU A 645 10.85 -23.60 -24.72
C LEU A 645 11.10 -23.12 -26.17
N GLU A 646 11.97 -22.17 -26.53
CA GLU A 646 13.33 -21.92 -26.07
C GLU A 646 13.85 -20.67 -26.81
N LYS A 647 14.66 -19.83 -26.16
CA LYS A 647 16.05 -19.52 -26.57
C LYS A 647 16.71 -18.45 -25.67
N PRO A 648 18.04 -18.52 -25.49
CA PRO A 648 18.77 -17.81 -24.44
C PRO A 648 19.31 -16.45 -24.93
N PHE A 649 19.55 -15.54 -23.99
CA PHE A 649 20.46 -14.42 -24.22
C PHE A 649 21.56 -14.42 -23.17
N VAL A 650 22.77 -14.48 -23.71
CA VAL A 650 24.07 -14.27 -23.08
C VAL A 650 24.29 -12.76 -22.93
N PHE A 651 24.57 -12.30 -21.70
CA PHE A 651 25.73 -11.48 -21.32
C PHE A 651 25.79 -11.37 -19.79
#